data_AF-G1V6X1-F1
#
_entry.id   AF-G1V6X1-F1
#
_cell.length_a   1.000
_cell.length_b   1.000
_cell.length_c   1.000
_cell.angle_alpha   90.00
_cell.angle_beta   90.00
_cell.angle_gamma   90.00
#
_symmetry.space_group_name_H-M   'P 1'
#
loop_
_entity.id
_entity.type
_entity.pdbx_description
1 polymer ?
#
loop_
_entity_poly.entity_id
_entity_poly.type
_entity_poly.pdbx_seq_one_letter_code
_entity_poly.pdbx_strand_id
1 'polypeptide(L)'
;MPQLQAFNTLSYGSSSRVVLDSDSQLGVSAQSGRGLSRTDKADQNLMTRQVLLNALGRQFGVGVAERFLPQLSTTKALSSREIRGIIAKAGELSSHDKKANLETNRTRLLSVFAGRSDMRNPAFRDRRAVNEVAGRLLANEPAAKTSRLSDSDLMRLSDELQTAVQGIADERALGVRDAGRILGRFDVEDRSKAGELRPGDIINGYEFVELKQKGVEPGFVGLKAFTDEHMAQMRAPGTPLHQTADAFLEHCLSGNAGPFRGLPDLNPAVAVLRSLAQDVKRETFPALGEADFPNPEMRAQFKEALLNDPGCLAQVKTALRGCIPEFSTRHYVKLDYNESDRNILGNVRIPRRTAKSGAHRFFTAHTRNEANFNAIKEVLASDLMRAMGIESQKAKLVRSEYTDGKMKLLIDAEHMSQTGADGQVQSFRDFAGHIVDGFLVRDDDRGRSDTSMAQLGRNKILMLALSDRDALGSRGDNKGRMGNTFAAIDPGHSLEEFMDARNIRSDFSFSEPGRFSKFKNYTVFDDCAYMEKMEGVRQLKEMRDSGGDLKVFSSYIGWLRGEEERVAGDPGLGENEKRDQIADFRKLRHQVETMRDAFIARRDYILNDVFGERLPFLDDNPPILENLSNLEKLTSRTTRTSPHGTVQLEHLQVVEGGRQQWHIQRDGEGGYIFQAVSGDPAKARATVNDLLRASNLPFKADGDAATAYLHVPASQVQAFAAAMSEANVIAYKEGHR
;
A
#
# COMPACT_ATOMS: atom_id res chain seq x y z
N MET A 1 33.33 22.74 -6.58
CA MET A 1 32.08 22.20 -7.16
C MET A 1 31.64 22.85 -8.48
N PRO A 2 31.92 24.13 -8.84
CA PRO A 2 31.30 24.76 -10.03
C PRO A 2 31.84 24.30 -11.41
N GLN A 3 32.97 23.60 -11.47
CA GLN A 3 33.69 23.34 -12.73
C GLN A 3 33.02 22.30 -13.64
N LEU A 4 32.52 21.17 -13.09
CA LEU A 4 31.84 20.15 -13.92
C LEU A 4 30.51 20.68 -14.44
N GLN A 5 29.79 21.43 -13.62
CA GLN A 5 28.55 22.09 -13.96
C GLN A 5 28.77 23.16 -15.03
N ALA A 6 29.83 23.97 -14.94
CA ALA A 6 30.24 24.89 -16.00
C ALA A 6 30.53 24.15 -17.32
N PHE A 7 31.27 23.03 -17.28
CA PHE A 7 31.48 22.20 -18.47
C PHE A 7 30.18 21.66 -19.05
N ASN A 8 29.26 21.21 -18.18
CA ASN A 8 27.96 20.69 -18.59
C ASN A 8 27.15 21.80 -19.27
N THR A 9 26.94 22.93 -18.60
CA THR A 9 26.22 24.10 -19.10
C THR A 9 26.79 24.63 -20.43
N LEU A 10 28.12 24.79 -20.51
CA LEU A 10 28.78 25.24 -21.75
C LEU A 10 28.66 24.24 -22.89
N SER A 11 28.69 22.94 -22.58
CA SER A 11 28.50 21.90 -23.58
C SER A 11 27.08 21.87 -24.15
N TYR A 12 26.08 22.39 -23.43
CA TYR A 12 24.71 22.52 -23.95
C TYR A 12 24.46 23.87 -24.65
N GLY A 13 25.18 24.94 -24.28
CA GLY A 13 25.04 26.28 -24.85
C GLY A 13 25.85 26.58 -26.11
N SER A 14 26.76 25.70 -26.54
CA SER A 14 27.65 25.92 -27.69
C SER A 14 27.82 24.70 -28.58
N SER A 15 27.75 24.89 -29.91
CA SER A 15 28.08 23.87 -30.93
C SER A 15 29.58 23.80 -31.25
N SER A 16 30.41 24.61 -30.59
CA SER A 16 31.82 24.83 -30.91
C SER A 16 32.77 24.38 -29.78
N ARG A 17 34.08 24.59 -29.96
CA ARG A 17 35.17 24.17 -29.04
C ARG A 17 35.03 24.85 -27.67
N VAL A 18 35.22 24.09 -26.58
CA VAL A 18 35.22 24.61 -25.20
C VAL A 18 36.66 24.73 -24.69
N VAL A 19 37.03 25.86 -24.10
CA VAL A 19 38.39 26.14 -23.59
C VAL A 19 38.31 26.88 -22.25
N LEU A 20 39.32 26.77 -21.38
CA LEU A 20 39.41 27.61 -20.18
C LEU A 20 39.77 29.05 -20.56
N ASP A 21 39.08 30.01 -19.95
CA ASP A 21 39.33 31.43 -20.09
C ASP A 21 39.85 31.99 -18.77
N SER A 22 41.05 32.57 -18.80
CA SER A 22 41.74 33.11 -17.63
C SER A 22 41.02 34.29 -16.99
N ASP A 23 40.12 34.96 -17.72
CA ASP A 23 39.49 36.21 -17.27
C ASP A 23 38.03 36.04 -16.82
N SER A 24 37.47 34.82 -16.89
CA SER A 24 36.09 34.55 -16.46
C SER A 24 36.00 34.16 -14.97
N GLN A 25 35.04 34.72 -14.23
CA GLN A 25 34.80 34.38 -12.81
C GLN A 25 34.44 32.89 -12.57
N LEU A 26 34.07 32.14 -13.63
CA LEU A 26 33.73 30.72 -13.59
C LEU A 26 34.86 29.79 -14.08
N GLY A 27 35.92 30.34 -14.67
CA GLY A 27 37.11 29.61 -15.15
C GLY A 27 36.93 28.76 -16.42
N VAL A 28 35.79 28.79 -17.14
CA VAL A 28 35.56 28.04 -18.39
C VAL A 28 34.72 28.88 -19.36
N SER A 29 35.08 28.98 -20.65
CA SER A 29 34.27 29.70 -21.67
C SER A 29 34.23 29.01 -23.05
N ALA A 30 33.23 29.30 -23.88
CA ALA A 30 33.15 28.81 -25.26
C ALA A 30 33.78 29.85 -26.21
N GLN A 31 34.86 29.50 -26.91
CA GLN A 31 35.54 30.41 -27.83
C GLN A 31 35.45 29.96 -29.30
N SER A 32 35.19 30.90 -30.20
CA SER A 32 35.46 30.71 -31.63
C SER A 32 36.97 30.82 -31.86
N GLY A 33 37.62 29.79 -32.45
CA GLY A 33 39.08 29.62 -32.44
C GLY A 33 39.95 30.62 -33.23
N ARG A 34 39.47 31.85 -33.48
CA ARG A 34 40.19 32.93 -34.17
C ARG A 34 41.01 33.76 -33.17
N GLY A 35 42.33 33.78 -33.32
CA GLY A 35 43.22 34.75 -32.64
C GLY A 35 44.43 34.20 -31.88
N LEU A 36 44.46 32.93 -31.49
CA LEU A 36 45.55 32.36 -30.66
C LEU A 36 46.65 31.66 -31.49
N SER A 37 47.91 31.72 -31.02
CA SER A 37 49.06 31.00 -31.61
C SER A 37 48.90 29.47 -31.48
N ARG A 38 49.66 28.68 -32.25
CA ARG A 38 49.55 27.19 -32.22
C ARG A 38 49.96 26.59 -30.87
N THR A 39 50.97 27.16 -30.21
CA THR A 39 51.50 26.68 -28.93
C THR A 39 50.53 26.98 -27.79
N ASP A 40 50.03 28.22 -27.70
CA ASP A 40 49.07 28.63 -26.66
C ASP A 40 47.76 27.83 -26.73
N LYS A 41 47.34 27.42 -27.94
CA LYS A 41 46.18 26.54 -28.16
C LYS A 41 46.36 25.14 -27.61
N ALA A 42 47.59 24.61 -27.60
CA ALA A 42 47.88 23.27 -27.10
C ALA A 42 47.88 23.26 -25.57
N ASP A 43 48.49 24.25 -24.94
CA ASP A 43 48.58 24.38 -23.48
C ASP A 43 47.20 24.64 -22.85
N GLN A 44 46.40 25.52 -23.47
CA GLN A 44 45.03 25.75 -23.02
C GLN A 44 44.13 24.51 -23.15
N ASN A 45 44.29 23.71 -24.20
CA ASN A 45 43.54 22.46 -24.34
C ASN A 45 43.91 21.45 -23.25
N LEU A 46 45.21 21.33 -22.95
CA LEU A 46 45.71 20.44 -21.91
C LEU A 46 45.16 20.86 -20.54
N MET A 47 45.21 22.16 -20.24
CA MET A 47 44.66 22.71 -19.00
C MET A 47 43.14 22.46 -18.89
N THR A 48 42.39 22.67 -19.98
CA THR A 48 40.94 22.41 -20.03
C THR A 48 40.61 20.96 -19.73
N ARG A 49 41.34 20.02 -20.32
CA ARG A 49 41.18 18.58 -20.09
C ARG A 49 41.56 18.18 -18.67
N GLN A 50 42.60 18.76 -18.10
CA GLN A 50 43.02 18.50 -16.72
C GLN A 50 41.97 19.00 -15.71
N VAL A 51 41.38 20.17 -15.95
CA VAL A 51 40.30 20.70 -15.09
C VAL A 51 39.04 19.86 -15.22
N LEU A 52 38.69 19.38 -16.42
CA LEU A 52 37.61 18.41 -16.61
C LEU A 52 37.89 17.09 -15.88
N LEU A 53 39.10 16.54 -15.99
CA LEU A 53 39.51 15.31 -15.30
C LEU A 53 39.41 15.46 -13.77
N ASN A 54 39.88 16.58 -13.22
CA ASN A 54 39.78 16.87 -11.80
C ASN A 54 38.32 17.06 -11.35
N ALA A 55 37.49 17.68 -12.21
CA ALA A 55 36.07 17.86 -11.95
C ALA A 55 35.30 16.53 -11.95
N LEU A 56 35.64 15.61 -12.87
CA LEU A 56 35.13 14.24 -12.87
C LEU A 56 35.55 13.50 -11.60
N GLY A 57 36.80 13.65 -11.16
CA GLY A 57 37.30 13.00 -9.94
C GLY A 57 36.57 13.46 -8.69
N ARG A 58 36.24 14.75 -8.61
CA ARG A 58 35.46 15.33 -7.50
C ARG A 58 34.01 14.87 -7.51
N GLN A 59 33.38 14.76 -8.68
CA GLN A 59 31.95 14.43 -8.79
C GLN A 59 31.67 12.92 -8.72
N PHE A 60 32.49 12.12 -9.41
CA PHE A 60 32.25 10.69 -9.65
C PHE A 60 33.25 9.78 -8.95
N GLY A 61 34.30 10.35 -8.34
CA GLY A 61 35.37 9.63 -7.67
C GLY A 61 36.64 9.52 -8.53
N VAL A 62 37.80 9.49 -7.86
CA VAL A 62 39.13 9.45 -8.51
C VAL A 62 39.28 8.25 -9.45
N GLY A 63 38.84 7.07 -9.02
CA GLY A 63 38.90 5.85 -9.85
C GLY A 63 38.05 5.88 -11.12
N VAL A 64 36.96 6.66 -11.14
CA VAL A 64 36.17 6.89 -12.36
C VAL A 64 36.91 7.86 -13.28
N ALA A 65 37.47 8.93 -12.74
CA ALA A 65 38.24 9.91 -13.50
C ALA A 65 39.48 9.30 -14.16
N GLU A 66 40.20 8.41 -13.48
CA GLU A 66 41.38 7.72 -14.02
C GLU A 66 41.07 6.91 -15.28
N ARG A 67 39.84 6.41 -15.45
CA ARG A 67 39.44 5.70 -16.69
C ARG A 67 39.38 6.63 -17.91
N PHE A 68 39.30 7.94 -17.71
CA PHE A 68 39.31 8.94 -18.77
C PHE A 68 40.69 9.56 -19.01
N LEU A 69 41.72 9.22 -18.22
CA LEU A 69 43.08 9.73 -18.43
C LEU A 69 43.54 9.56 -19.90
N PRO A 70 43.43 8.37 -20.54
CA PRO A 70 43.90 8.19 -21.91
C PRO A 70 43.20 9.10 -22.93
N GLN A 71 41.94 9.44 -22.68
CA GLN A 71 41.16 10.33 -23.54
C GLN A 71 41.42 11.81 -23.25
N LEU A 72 41.83 12.15 -22.03
CA LEU A 72 42.02 13.51 -21.54
C LEU A 72 43.50 13.97 -21.51
N SER A 73 44.48 13.07 -21.69
CA SER A 73 45.91 13.39 -21.71
C SER A 73 46.45 13.83 -23.10
N THR A 74 45.63 14.47 -23.95
CA THR A 74 46.02 14.90 -25.31
C THR A 74 45.96 16.42 -25.48
N THR A 75 46.65 16.96 -26.50
CA THR A 75 46.67 18.40 -26.83
C THR A 75 45.56 18.85 -27.78
N LYS A 76 44.67 17.93 -28.19
CA LYS A 76 43.54 18.23 -29.10
C LYS A 76 42.43 18.97 -28.37
N ALA A 77 41.68 19.77 -29.12
CA ALA A 77 40.47 20.45 -28.64
C ALA A 77 39.44 19.45 -28.09
N LEU A 78 38.64 19.86 -27.10
CA LEU A 78 37.41 19.18 -26.71
C LEU A 78 36.21 19.83 -27.39
N SER A 79 35.41 19.04 -28.09
CA SER A 79 34.10 19.47 -28.56
C SER A 79 33.04 19.32 -27.46
N SER A 80 31.97 20.11 -27.55
CA SER A 80 30.81 19.97 -26.66
C SER A 80 30.21 18.56 -26.67
N ARG A 81 30.28 17.85 -27.80
CA ARG A 81 29.80 16.46 -27.92
C ARG A 81 30.66 15.49 -27.11
N GLU A 82 31.98 15.64 -27.16
CA GLU A 82 32.91 14.82 -26.39
C GLU A 82 32.74 15.06 -24.89
N ILE A 83 32.58 16.31 -24.45
CA ILE A 83 32.35 16.64 -23.03
C ILE A 83 31.08 15.98 -22.53
N ARG A 84 29.97 16.09 -23.26
CA ARG A 84 28.71 15.40 -22.91
C ARG A 84 28.87 13.89 -22.85
N GLY A 85 29.55 13.31 -23.85
CA GLY A 85 29.82 11.87 -23.90
C GLY A 85 30.65 11.38 -22.70
N ILE A 86 31.67 12.15 -22.31
CA ILE A 86 32.53 11.84 -21.16
C ILE A 86 31.77 11.95 -19.84
N ILE A 87 31.00 13.03 -19.63
CA ILE A 87 30.22 13.22 -18.40
C ILE A 87 29.15 12.12 -18.27
N ALA A 88 28.42 11.83 -19.35
CA ALA A 88 27.44 10.75 -19.37
C ALA A 88 28.10 9.39 -19.06
N LYS A 89 29.24 9.10 -19.71
CA LYS A 89 29.97 7.86 -19.47
C LYS A 89 30.54 7.76 -18.05
N ALA A 90 30.98 8.87 -17.47
CA ALA A 90 31.46 8.91 -16.08
C ALA A 90 30.31 8.65 -15.09
N GLY A 91 29.12 9.18 -15.38
CA GLY A 91 27.90 8.86 -14.64
C GLY A 91 27.56 7.36 -14.69
N GLU A 92 27.65 6.74 -15.88
CA GLU A 92 27.47 5.29 -16.04
C GLU A 92 28.52 4.46 -15.28
N LEU A 93 29.79 4.88 -15.31
CA LEU A 93 30.87 4.17 -14.63
C LEU A 93 30.76 4.29 -13.11
N SER A 94 30.38 5.48 -12.61
CA SER A 94 30.13 5.70 -11.18
C SER A 94 28.94 4.88 -10.67
N SER A 95 27.86 4.78 -11.44
CA SER A 95 26.71 3.95 -11.07
C SER A 95 27.06 2.46 -11.10
N HIS A 96 27.87 2.03 -12.07
CA HIS A 96 28.40 0.67 -12.13
C HIS A 96 29.28 0.34 -10.91
N ASP A 97 30.24 1.20 -10.57
CA ASP A 97 31.14 0.96 -9.42
C ASP A 97 30.38 0.97 -8.09
N LYS A 98 29.39 1.86 -7.92
CA LYS A 98 28.47 1.83 -6.76
C LYS A 98 27.74 0.49 -6.65
N LYS A 99 27.21 -0.02 -7.77
CA LYS A 99 26.52 -1.31 -7.81
C LYS A 99 27.46 -2.47 -7.46
N ALA A 100 28.68 -2.46 -8.00
CA ALA A 100 29.68 -3.49 -7.72
C ALA A 100 30.12 -3.50 -6.24
N ASN A 101 30.31 -2.32 -5.64
CA ASN A 101 30.62 -2.19 -4.21
C ASN A 101 29.48 -2.69 -3.33
N LEU A 102 28.24 -2.28 -3.62
CA LEU A 102 27.06 -2.75 -2.88
C LEU A 102 26.93 -4.27 -2.95
N GLU A 103 27.10 -4.88 -4.12
CA GLU A 103 27.00 -6.34 -4.30
C GLU A 103 28.11 -7.09 -3.55
N THR A 104 29.34 -6.58 -3.61
CA THR A 104 30.48 -7.14 -2.87
C THR A 104 30.25 -7.07 -1.36
N ASN A 105 29.84 -5.90 -0.86
CA ASN A 105 29.54 -5.70 0.55
C ASN A 105 28.36 -6.55 1.01
N ARG A 106 27.36 -6.76 0.14
CA ARG A 106 26.21 -7.64 0.41
C ARG A 106 26.62 -9.08 0.59
N THR A 107 27.45 -9.60 -0.32
CA THR A 107 27.95 -10.98 -0.20
C THR A 107 28.74 -11.16 1.09
N ARG A 108 29.58 -10.18 1.46
CA ARG A 108 30.34 -10.20 2.72
C ARG A 108 29.42 -10.12 3.94
N LEU A 109 28.46 -9.21 3.95
CA LEU A 109 27.48 -9.06 5.03
C LEU A 109 26.67 -10.35 5.25
N LEU A 110 26.18 -10.96 4.17
CA LEU A 110 25.43 -12.22 4.24
C LEU A 110 26.30 -13.38 4.76
N SER A 111 27.59 -13.41 4.41
CA SER A 111 28.53 -14.38 4.94
C SER A 111 28.76 -14.21 6.45
N VAL A 112 28.95 -12.96 6.91
CA VAL A 112 29.10 -12.65 8.34
C VAL A 112 27.82 -13.01 9.12
N PHE A 113 26.66 -12.66 8.57
CA PHE A 113 25.36 -13.02 9.14
C PHE A 113 25.20 -14.53 9.27
N ALA A 114 25.44 -15.30 8.21
CA ALA A 114 25.27 -16.75 8.23
C ALA A 114 26.21 -17.45 9.23
N GLY A 115 27.41 -16.90 9.45
CA GLY A 115 28.35 -17.43 10.44
C GLY A 115 27.99 -17.11 11.90
N ARG A 116 27.14 -16.10 12.14
CA ARG A 116 26.80 -15.59 13.48
C ARG A 116 25.37 -15.89 13.92
N SER A 117 24.45 -16.11 12.98
CA SER A 117 23.03 -16.30 13.27
C SER A 117 22.70 -17.77 13.59
N ASP A 118 21.79 -18.01 14.55
CA ASP A 118 21.25 -19.38 14.76
C ASP A 118 20.35 -19.74 13.59
N MET A 119 20.89 -20.47 12.62
CA MET A 119 20.14 -20.93 11.45
C MET A 119 19.04 -21.95 11.79
N ARG A 120 18.82 -22.31 13.06
CA ARG A 120 17.58 -22.99 13.51
C ARG A 120 16.40 -22.03 13.65
N ASN A 121 16.66 -20.74 13.83
CA ASN A 121 15.62 -19.72 13.85
C ASN A 121 14.94 -19.63 12.45
N PRO A 122 13.63 -19.88 12.35
CA PRO A 122 12.91 -19.82 11.08
C PRO A 122 13.01 -18.47 10.35
N ALA A 123 13.10 -17.36 11.10
CA ALA A 123 13.23 -16.01 10.54
C ALA A 123 14.49 -15.88 9.67
N PHE A 124 15.62 -16.41 10.16
CA PHE A 124 16.91 -16.32 9.48
C PHE A 124 17.03 -17.29 8.30
N ARG A 125 16.07 -18.22 8.13
CA ARG A 125 16.00 -19.12 6.97
C ARG A 125 15.31 -18.50 5.76
N ASP A 126 14.58 -17.39 5.92
CA ASP A 126 14.00 -16.67 4.79
C ASP A 126 15.09 -15.90 4.04
N ARG A 127 15.77 -16.59 3.13
CA ARG A 127 16.88 -16.01 2.34
C ARG A 127 16.47 -14.75 1.59
N ARG A 128 15.20 -14.63 1.19
CA ARG A 128 14.72 -13.44 0.47
C ARG A 128 14.62 -12.26 1.42
N ALA A 129 13.96 -12.44 2.56
CA ALA A 129 13.84 -11.40 3.58
C ALA A 129 15.23 -10.94 4.06
N VAL A 130 16.11 -11.90 4.39
CA VAL A 130 17.50 -11.61 4.80
C VAL A 130 18.25 -10.83 3.70
N ASN A 131 18.18 -11.28 2.45
CA ASN A 131 18.88 -10.61 1.35
C ASN A 131 18.35 -9.19 1.11
N GLU A 132 17.03 -9.01 1.17
CA GLU A 132 16.40 -7.72 0.95
C GLU A 132 16.72 -6.72 2.06
N VAL A 133 16.60 -7.12 3.32
CA VAL A 133 16.99 -6.29 4.47
C VAL A 133 18.48 -5.95 4.42
N ALA A 134 19.35 -6.92 4.09
CA ALA A 134 20.78 -6.68 3.92
C ALA A 134 21.07 -5.63 2.83
N GLY A 135 20.33 -5.70 1.72
CA GLY A 135 20.44 -4.71 0.64
C GLY A 135 20.04 -3.30 1.09
N ARG A 136 19.00 -3.18 1.91
CA ARG A 136 18.52 -1.89 2.45
C ARG A 136 19.52 -1.29 3.43
N LEU A 137 20.02 -2.08 4.37
CA LEU A 137 21.05 -1.65 5.31
C LEU A 137 22.27 -1.09 4.55
N LEU A 138 22.71 -1.77 3.49
CA LEU A 138 23.81 -1.30 2.65
C LEU A 138 23.46 -0.07 1.80
N ALA A 139 22.21 0.04 1.32
CA ALA A 139 21.76 1.23 0.61
C ALA A 139 21.70 2.47 1.52
N ASN A 140 21.50 2.27 2.82
CA ASN A 140 21.50 3.34 3.83
C ASN A 140 22.88 3.64 4.39
N GLU A 141 23.88 2.79 4.13
CA GLU A 141 25.27 2.97 4.55
C GLU A 141 26.06 3.77 3.50
N PRO A 142 26.45 5.04 3.76
CA PRO A 142 27.13 5.88 2.78
C PRO A 142 28.47 5.27 2.31
N ALA A 143 29.23 4.66 3.24
CA ALA A 143 30.52 4.04 2.95
C ALA A 143 30.39 2.82 2.01
N ALA A 144 29.26 2.11 2.05
CA ALA A 144 29.01 0.91 1.25
C ALA A 144 28.86 1.22 -0.25
N LYS A 145 28.52 2.47 -0.60
CA LYS A 145 28.35 2.93 -1.99
C LYS A 145 29.69 3.28 -2.64
N THR A 146 30.66 3.73 -1.85
CA THR A 146 31.92 4.28 -2.34
C THR A 146 33.10 3.32 -2.17
N SER A 147 33.00 2.36 -1.25
CA SER A 147 34.12 1.49 -0.90
C SER A 147 33.67 0.14 -0.33
N ARG A 148 34.64 -0.77 -0.12
CA ARG A 148 34.43 -1.98 0.67
C ARG A 148 34.34 -1.63 2.15
N LEU A 149 33.35 -2.20 2.83
CA LEU A 149 33.16 -1.98 4.27
C LEU A 149 34.26 -2.66 5.10
N SER A 150 34.58 -2.08 6.25
CA SER A 150 35.46 -2.71 7.23
C SER A 150 34.77 -3.91 7.88
N ASP A 151 35.54 -4.80 8.51
CA ASP A 151 34.95 -5.95 9.22
C ASP A 151 34.12 -5.51 10.42
N SER A 152 34.49 -4.42 11.11
CA SER A 152 33.67 -3.82 12.17
C SER A 152 32.33 -3.28 11.66
N ASP A 153 32.31 -2.64 10.49
CA ASP A 153 31.06 -2.18 9.88
C ASP A 153 30.18 -3.36 9.50
N LEU A 154 30.76 -4.43 8.95
CA LEU A 154 30.02 -5.65 8.62
C LEU A 154 29.47 -6.36 9.86
N MET A 155 30.20 -6.35 10.97
CA MET A 155 29.72 -6.91 12.24
C MET A 155 28.51 -6.12 12.77
N ARG A 156 28.60 -4.79 12.80
CA ARG A 156 27.49 -3.92 13.21
C ARG A 156 26.26 -4.13 12.32
N LEU A 157 26.44 -4.08 11.00
CA LEU A 157 25.35 -4.28 10.05
C LEU A 157 24.76 -5.70 10.14
N SER A 158 25.55 -6.70 10.53
CA SER A 158 25.05 -8.06 10.77
C SER A 158 24.13 -8.12 11.99
N ASP A 159 24.42 -7.36 13.05
CA ASP A 159 23.57 -7.31 14.26
C ASP A 159 22.27 -6.55 13.98
N GLU A 160 22.35 -5.46 13.21
CA GLU A 160 21.19 -4.74 12.69
C GLU A 160 20.33 -5.64 11.79
N LEU A 161 20.97 -6.45 10.93
CA LEU A 161 20.28 -7.41 10.06
C LEU A 161 19.55 -8.48 10.86
N GLN A 162 20.16 -9.05 11.91
CA GLN A 162 19.51 -10.00 12.80
C GLN A 162 18.27 -9.39 13.46
N THR A 163 18.42 -8.19 14.04
CA THR A 163 17.33 -7.49 14.72
C THR A 163 16.18 -7.18 13.77
N ALA A 164 16.49 -6.65 12.59
CA ALA A 164 15.48 -6.30 11.59
C ALA A 164 14.74 -7.53 11.04
N VAL A 165 15.46 -8.62 10.72
CA VAL A 165 14.83 -9.86 10.25
C VAL A 165 13.99 -10.52 11.35
N GLN A 166 14.43 -10.45 12.61
CA GLN A 166 13.66 -10.96 13.74
C GLN A 166 12.37 -10.16 13.95
N GLY A 167 12.43 -8.82 13.89
CA GLY A 167 11.25 -7.97 14.03
C GLY A 167 10.20 -8.18 12.94
N ILE A 168 10.62 -8.58 11.74
CA ILE A 168 9.72 -9.00 10.65
C ILE A 168 8.99 -10.32 11.00
N ALA A 169 9.61 -11.21 11.78
CA ALA A 169 9.06 -12.52 12.11
C ALA A 169 8.21 -12.55 13.39
N ASP A 170 8.50 -11.69 14.37
CA ASP A 170 7.86 -11.73 15.69
C ASP A 170 6.38 -11.33 15.67
N GLU A 171 5.99 -10.42 14.80
CA GLU A 171 4.60 -9.96 14.69
C GLU A 171 3.89 -10.56 13.47
N ARG A 172 3.02 -11.54 13.73
CA ARG A 172 2.15 -12.12 12.69
C ARG A 172 1.19 -11.08 12.13
N ALA A 173 1.07 -11.06 10.80
CA ALA A 173 0.00 -10.36 10.10
C ALA A 173 -1.38 -10.76 10.65
N LEU A 174 -2.33 -9.80 10.65
CA LEU A 174 -3.65 -9.97 11.26
C LEU A 174 -4.35 -11.20 10.70
N GLY A 175 -4.23 -11.41 9.39
CA GLY A 175 -4.91 -12.46 8.67
C GLY A 175 -4.61 -13.89 9.12
N VAL A 176 -3.42 -14.13 9.67
CA VAL A 176 -2.95 -15.46 10.11
C VAL A 176 -2.76 -15.59 11.61
N ARG A 177 -3.10 -14.55 12.39
CA ARG A 177 -2.90 -14.55 13.84
C ARG A 177 -3.60 -15.74 14.53
N ASP A 178 -4.83 -16.04 14.11
CA ASP A 178 -5.67 -17.11 14.69
C ASP A 178 -5.77 -18.37 13.81
N ALA A 179 -5.09 -18.41 12.66
CA ALA A 179 -5.29 -19.44 11.63
C ALA A 179 -4.87 -20.86 12.06
N GLY A 180 -4.09 -20.98 13.15
CA GLY A 180 -3.72 -22.26 13.76
C GLY A 180 -4.85 -22.92 14.57
N ARG A 181 -5.86 -22.15 15.01
CA ARG A 181 -6.99 -22.67 15.81
C ARG A 181 -8.05 -23.27 14.89
N ILE A 182 -8.33 -24.56 15.05
CA ILE A 182 -9.46 -25.22 14.37
C ILE A 182 -10.74 -24.91 15.16
N LEU A 183 -11.68 -24.21 14.55
CA LEU A 183 -12.94 -23.82 15.21
C LEU A 183 -14.05 -24.88 15.10
N GLY A 184 -13.81 -25.99 14.40
CA GLY A 184 -14.78 -27.05 14.15
C GLY A 184 -15.24 -27.07 12.70
N ARG A 185 -16.31 -27.82 12.41
CA ARG A 185 -16.88 -27.92 11.04
C ARG A 185 -17.89 -26.80 10.81
N PHE A 186 -17.75 -26.11 9.68
CA PHE A 186 -18.75 -25.18 9.18
C PHE A 186 -19.49 -25.79 7.99
N ASP A 187 -20.81 -25.91 8.14
CA ASP A 187 -21.81 -26.41 7.19
C ASP A 187 -23.09 -25.55 7.27
N VAL A 188 -22.92 -24.25 7.54
CA VAL A 188 -23.99 -23.33 7.97
C VAL A 188 -25.11 -23.23 6.94
N GLU A 189 -24.74 -23.18 5.65
CA GLU A 189 -25.72 -23.09 4.58
C GLU A 189 -26.55 -24.38 4.42
N ASP A 190 -25.96 -25.57 4.64
CA ASP A 190 -26.70 -26.85 4.57
C ASP A 190 -27.66 -26.98 5.77
N ARG A 191 -27.18 -26.68 6.99
CA ARG A 191 -28.00 -26.68 8.21
C ARG A 191 -29.14 -25.65 8.15
N SER A 192 -28.86 -24.46 7.64
CA SER A 192 -29.89 -23.42 7.46
C SER A 192 -30.96 -23.86 6.45
N LYS A 193 -30.58 -24.47 5.32
CA LYS A 193 -31.55 -25.01 4.33
C LYS A 193 -32.37 -26.17 4.89
N ALA A 194 -31.79 -26.99 5.75
CA ALA A 194 -32.49 -28.08 6.43
C ALA A 194 -33.43 -27.58 7.55
N GLY A 195 -33.41 -26.27 7.87
CA GLY A 195 -34.19 -25.69 8.97
C GLY A 195 -33.62 -25.99 10.36
N GLU A 196 -32.38 -26.49 10.41
CA GLU A 196 -31.66 -26.89 11.63
C GLU A 196 -30.92 -25.74 12.30
N LEU A 197 -30.99 -24.55 11.71
CA LEU A 197 -30.29 -23.36 12.17
C LEU A 197 -31.21 -22.14 12.15
N ARG A 198 -31.29 -21.44 13.27
CA ARG A 198 -32.10 -20.23 13.48
C ARG A 198 -31.22 -19.06 13.94
N PRO A 199 -31.64 -17.80 13.67
CA PRO A 199 -30.96 -16.64 14.24
C PRO A 199 -30.84 -16.76 15.76
N GLY A 200 -29.65 -16.54 16.30
CA GLY A 200 -29.30 -16.72 17.71
C GLY A 200 -28.58 -18.04 18.04
N ASP A 201 -28.60 -19.03 17.14
CA ASP A 201 -27.89 -20.29 17.35
C ASP A 201 -26.37 -20.09 17.32
N ILE A 202 -25.65 -20.78 18.21
CA ILE A 202 -24.19 -20.70 18.30
C ILE A 202 -23.52 -21.72 17.39
N ILE A 203 -22.59 -21.27 16.56
CA ILE A 203 -21.79 -22.06 15.64
C ILE A 203 -20.32 -21.69 15.82
N ASN A 204 -19.52 -22.58 16.41
CA ASN A 204 -18.06 -22.48 16.42
C ASN A 204 -17.52 -21.10 16.86
N GLY A 205 -18.16 -20.50 17.88
CA GLY A 205 -17.79 -19.18 18.41
C GLY A 205 -18.51 -17.98 17.78
N TYR A 206 -19.51 -18.21 16.93
CA TYR A 206 -20.37 -17.17 16.35
C TYR A 206 -21.83 -17.41 16.71
N GLU A 207 -22.56 -16.34 17.03
CA GLU A 207 -24.01 -16.32 17.03
C GLU A 207 -24.49 -16.05 15.61
N PHE A 208 -25.25 -16.99 15.03
CA PHE A 208 -25.76 -16.88 13.67
C PHE A 208 -26.81 -15.79 13.56
N VAL A 209 -26.68 -14.91 12.56
CA VAL A 209 -27.66 -13.86 12.27
C VAL A 209 -28.47 -14.24 11.03
N GLU A 210 -27.80 -14.42 9.90
CA GLU A 210 -28.43 -14.73 8.62
C GLU A 210 -27.43 -15.32 7.62
N LEU A 211 -27.94 -15.92 6.54
CA LEU A 211 -27.10 -16.28 5.39
C LEU A 211 -26.68 -15.01 4.64
N LYS A 212 -25.43 -15.00 4.14
CA LYS A 212 -24.90 -13.89 3.32
C LYS A 212 -25.73 -13.78 2.03
N GLN A 213 -26.30 -12.59 1.79
CA GLN A 213 -27.19 -12.32 0.65
C GLN A 213 -26.49 -11.64 -0.54
N LYS A 214 -25.42 -10.86 -0.29
CA LYS A 214 -24.65 -10.14 -1.33
C LYS A 214 -23.35 -10.87 -1.67
N GLY A 215 -22.89 -10.75 -2.92
CA GLY A 215 -21.68 -11.40 -3.46
C GLY A 215 -21.93 -12.82 -3.97
N VAL A 216 -20.94 -13.42 -4.64
CA VAL A 216 -21.08 -14.75 -5.26
C VAL A 216 -20.67 -15.90 -4.32
N GLU A 217 -19.84 -15.59 -3.32
CA GLU A 217 -19.29 -16.56 -2.37
C GLU A 217 -20.33 -16.97 -1.31
N PRO A 218 -20.38 -18.27 -0.94
CA PRO A 218 -21.17 -18.74 0.18
C PRO A 218 -20.67 -18.17 1.51
N GLY A 219 -21.55 -18.15 2.50
CA GLY A 219 -21.22 -17.68 3.83
C GLY A 219 -22.42 -17.24 4.65
N PHE A 220 -22.14 -16.72 5.84
CA PHE A 220 -23.13 -16.22 6.78
C PHE A 220 -22.65 -14.93 7.46
N VAL A 221 -23.61 -14.22 8.06
CA VAL A 221 -23.37 -13.11 8.96
C VAL A 221 -23.52 -13.62 10.38
N GLY A 222 -22.54 -13.32 11.24
CA GLY A 222 -22.57 -13.69 12.64
C GLY A 222 -22.08 -12.56 13.55
N LEU A 223 -22.39 -12.69 14.84
CA LEU A 223 -21.77 -11.92 15.92
C LEU A 223 -20.83 -12.84 16.70
N LYS A 224 -19.80 -12.34 17.38
CA LYS A 224 -19.00 -13.21 18.27
C LYS A 224 -19.86 -13.71 19.42
N ALA A 225 -19.80 -15.02 19.66
CA ALA A 225 -20.51 -15.63 20.76
C ALA A 225 -19.89 -15.24 22.11
N PHE A 226 -20.74 -14.99 23.10
CA PHE A 226 -20.29 -14.84 24.48
C PHE A 226 -19.93 -16.23 25.05
N THR A 227 -18.67 -16.45 25.42
CA THR A 227 -18.13 -17.76 25.83
C THR A 227 -17.99 -17.89 27.35
N ASP A 228 -17.65 -19.09 27.82
CA ASP A 228 -17.33 -19.34 29.24
C ASP A 228 -16.08 -18.57 29.70
N GLU A 229 -15.13 -18.33 28.80
CA GLU A 229 -13.96 -17.48 29.08
C GLU A 229 -14.39 -16.03 29.34
N HIS A 230 -15.32 -15.50 28.54
CA HIS A 230 -15.90 -14.18 28.77
C HIS A 230 -16.71 -14.12 30.07
N MET A 231 -17.40 -15.21 30.44
CA MET A 231 -18.05 -15.33 31.74
C MET A 231 -17.04 -15.25 32.88
N ALA A 232 -15.90 -15.95 32.77
CA ALA A 232 -14.84 -15.90 33.77
C ALA A 232 -14.24 -14.49 33.87
N GLN A 233 -13.97 -13.84 32.73
CA GLN A 233 -13.45 -12.47 32.70
C GLN A 233 -14.43 -11.48 33.33
N MET A 234 -15.72 -11.54 32.99
CA MET A 234 -16.76 -10.69 33.58
C MET A 234 -16.85 -10.83 35.11
N ARG A 235 -16.62 -12.04 35.63
CA ARG A 235 -16.62 -12.32 37.08
C ARG A 235 -15.31 -11.96 37.77
N ALA A 236 -14.20 -11.85 37.03
CA ALA A 236 -12.89 -11.52 37.57
C ALA A 236 -12.74 -9.99 37.74
N PRO A 237 -12.55 -9.49 38.97
CA PRO A 237 -12.33 -8.07 39.20
C PRO A 237 -11.13 -7.52 38.42
N GLY A 238 -11.27 -6.29 37.89
CA GLY A 238 -10.21 -5.60 37.16
C GLY A 238 -10.16 -5.85 35.65
N THR A 239 -10.93 -6.81 35.10
CA THR A 239 -11.03 -6.98 33.64
C THR A 239 -11.94 -5.91 33.00
N PRO A 240 -11.76 -5.58 31.71
CA PRO A 240 -12.65 -4.64 31.01
C PRO A 240 -14.13 -5.11 30.97
N LEU A 241 -14.37 -6.42 30.87
CA LEU A 241 -15.73 -6.97 30.91
C LEU A 241 -16.34 -6.80 32.30
N HIS A 242 -15.58 -7.07 33.36
CA HIS A 242 -16.03 -6.86 34.74
C HIS A 242 -16.38 -5.39 34.98
N GLN A 243 -15.51 -4.46 34.58
CA GLN A 243 -15.75 -3.02 34.73
C GLN A 243 -17.02 -2.57 34.00
N THR A 244 -17.28 -3.10 32.80
CA THR A 244 -18.50 -2.75 32.04
C THR A 244 -19.75 -3.37 32.65
N ALA A 245 -19.68 -4.62 33.13
CA ALA A 245 -20.78 -5.27 33.82
C ALA A 245 -21.11 -4.56 35.13
N ASP A 246 -20.09 -4.22 35.92
CA ASP A 246 -20.24 -3.49 37.17
C ASP A 246 -20.86 -2.10 36.94
N ALA A 247 -20.38 -1.36 35.94
CA ALA A 247 -20.96 -0.07 35.57
C ALA A 247 -22.43 -0.18 35.12
N PHE A 248 -22.78 -1.26 34.40
CA PHE A 248 -24.17 -1.51 34.00
C PHE A 248 -25.06 -1.82 35.21
N LEU A 249 -24.60 -2.69 36.11
CA LEU A 249 -25.31 -2.99 37.35
C LEU A 249 -25.49 -1.72 38.19
N GLU A 250 -24.43 -0.92 38.36
CA GLU A 250 -24.51 0.36 39.07
C GLU A 250 -25.51 1.34 38.44
N HIS A 251 -25.51 1.46 37.11
CA HIS A 251 -26.49 2.27 36.39
C HIS A 251 -27.94 1.81 36.68
N CYS A 252 -28.17 0.49 36.65
CA CYS A 252 -29.47 -0.09 36.98
C CYS A 252 -29.86 0.17 38.44
N LEU A 253 -28.93 0.05 39.38
CA LEU A 253 -29.19 0.21 40.82
C LEU A 253 -29.29 1.67 41.29
N SER A 254 -28.70 2.61 40.56
CA SER A 254 -28.70 4.05 40.92
C SER A 254 -30.03 4.78 40.69
N GLY A 255 -31.04 4.11 40.12
CA GLY A 255 -32.33 4.73 39.78
C GLY A 255 -32.30 5.65 38.55
N ASN A 256 -31.16 5.75 37.85
CA ASN A 256 -31.01 6.63 36.68
C ASN A 256 -31.89 6.17 35.48
N ALA A 257 -32.90 6.93 35.10
CA ALA A 257 -33.80 6.56 34.00
C ALA A 257 -33.18 6.73 32.58
N GLY A 258 -32.00 7.32 32.48
CA GLY A 258 -31.32 7.53 31.20
C GLY A 258 -30.78 6.24 30.57
N PRO A 259 -30.50 6.24 29.25
CA PRO A 259 -29.92 5.10 28.56
C PRO A 259 -28.48 4.82 29.04
N PHE A 260 -28.15 3.55 29.27
CA PHE A 260 -26.79 3.17 29.65
C PHE A 260 -25.81 3.49 28.52
N ARG A 261 -24.78 4.30 28.84
CA ARG A 261 -23.80 4.81 27.86
C ARG A 261 -24.42 5.50 26.64
N GLY A 262 -25.61 6.09 26.80
CA GLY A 262 -26.29 6.78 25.69
C GLY A 262 -26.90 5.84 24.65
N LEU A 263 -27.02 4.53 24.92
CA LEU A 263 -27.58 3.53 24.01
C LEU A 263 -29.06 3.24 24.34
N PRO A 264 -30.05 3.80 23.60
CA PRO A 264 -31.47 3.65 23.90
C PRO A 264 -31.97 2.21 23.77
N ASP A 265 -31.35 1.42 22.89
CA ASP A 265 -31.71 0.02 22.65
C ASP A 265 -31.49 -0.88 23.88
N LEU A 266 -30.72 -0.41 24.88
CA LEU A 266 -30.51 -1.12 26.14
C LEU A 266 -31.57 -0.80 27.20
N ASN A 267 -32.46 0.17 26.97
CA ASN A 267 -33.50 0.55 27.93
C ASN A 267 -34.40 -0.63 28.37
N PRO A 268 -34.83 -1.54 27.48
CA PRO A 268 -35.59 -2.73 27.89
C PRO A 268 -34.80 -3.61 28.86
N ALA A 269 -33.50 -3.82 28.61
CA ALA A 269 -32.65 -4.64 29.49
C ALA A 269 -32.46 -3.98 30.87
N VAL A 270 -32.30 -2.66 30.91
CA VAL A 270 -32.25 -1.89 32.17
C VAL A 270 -33.55 -2.05 32.97
N ALA A 271 -34.71 -1.93 32.31
CA ALA A 271 -36.01 -2.04 32.96
C ALA A 271 -36.25 -3.45 33.52
N VAL A 272 -35.95 -4.49 32.75
CA VAL A 272 -36.10 -5.89 33.18
C VAL A 272 -35.15 -6.20 34.33
N LEU A 273 -33.87 -5.80 34.25
CA LEU A 273 -32.91 -6.05 35.32
C LEU A 273 -33.34 -5.37 36.62
N ARG A 274 -33.83 -4.13 36.57
CA ARG A 274 -34.34 -3.43 37.77
C ARG A 274 -35.46 -4.19 38.46
N SER A 275 -36.40 -4.73 37.67
CA SER A 275 -37.52 -5.50 38.23
C SER A 275 -37.00 -6.77 38.90
N LEU A 276 -36.16 -7.54 38.21
CA LEU A 276 -35.59 -8.78 38.74
C LEU A 276 -34.70 -8.53 39.96
N ALA A 277 -33.95 -7.42 39.97
CA ALA A 277 -33.06 -7.08 41.07
C ALA A 277 -33.83 -6.86 42.38
N GLN A 278 -35.06 -6.33 42.32
CA GLN A 278 -35.88 -6.19 43.53
C GLN A 278 -36.28 -7.55 44.11
N ASP A 279 -36.60 -8.52 43.25
CA ASP A 279 -36.93 -9.87 43.67
C ASP A 279 -35.70 -10.55 44.29
N VAL A 280 -34.54 -10.50 43.62
CA VAL A 280 -33.27 -11.03 44.14
C VAL A 280 -32.88 -10.36 45.47
N LYS A 281 -33.14 -9.05 45.63
CA LYS A 281 -32.85 -8.33 46.87
C LYS A 281 -33.70 -8.83 48.03
N ARG A 282 -35.00 -9.05 47.80
CA ARG A 282 -35.93 -9.57 48.82
C ARG A 282 -35.56 -10.99 49.24
N GLU A 283 -35.06 -11.80 48.32
CA GLU A 283 -34.60 -13.16 48.60
C GLU A 283 -33.26 -13.19 49.33
N THR A 284 -32.29 -12.39 48.89
CA THR A 284 -30.91 -12.42 49.42
C THR A 284 -30.79 -11.66 50.73
N PHE A 285 -31.55 -10.56 50.90
CA PHE A 285 -31.49 -9.67 52.06
C PHE A 285 -32.91 -9.30 52.57
N PRO A 286 -33.70 -10.26 53.06
CA PRO A 286 -35.09 -10.03 53.46
C PRO A 286 -35.23 -8.99 54.58
N ALA A 287 -34.24 -8.87 55.47
CA ALA A 287 -34.22 -7.89 56.55
C ALA A 287 -33.98 -6.45 56.08
N LEU A 288 -33.47 -6.25 54.85
CA LEU A 288 -33.18 -4.93 54.29
C LEU A 288 -34.43 -4.29 53.66
N GLY A 289 -35.34 -5.10 53.12
CA GLY A 289 -36.50 -4.63 52.37
C GLY A 289 -36.10 -3.68 51.23
N GLU A 290 -36.76 -2.52 51.16
CA GLU A 290 -36.49 -1.47 50.16
C GLU A 290 -35.33 -0.53 50.56
N ALA A 291 -34.73 -0.66 51.76
CA ALA A 291 -33.68 0.24 52.23
C ALA A 291 -32.37 0.13 51.43
N ASP A 292 -31.58 1.20 51.38
CA ASP A 292 -30.26 1.19 50.74
C ASP A 292 -29.26 0.26 51.45
N PHE A 293 -28.23 -0.17 50.71
CA PHE A 293 -27.18 -1.04 51.26
C PHE A 293 -26.34 -0.29 52.31
N PRO A 294 -26.24 -0.81 53.54
CA PRO A 294 -25.61 -0.12 54.68
C PRO A 294 -24.09 -0.01 54.57
N ASN A 295 -23.46 -0.83 53.72
CA ASN A 295 -22.02 -0.78 53.46
C ASN A 295 -21.69 -1.28 52.04
N PRO A 296 -20.47 -0.98 51.53
CA PRO A 296 -20.04 -1.41 50.20
C PRO A 296 -19.93 -2.92 50.03
N GLU A 297 -19.59 -3.67 51.09
CA GLU A 297 -19.44 -5.13 51.05
C GLU A 297 -20.77 -5.83 50.75
N MET A 298 -21.85 -5.39 51.39
CA MET A 298 -23.20 -5.92 51.17
C MET A 298 -23.70 -5.57 49.75
N ARG A 299 -23.36 -4.39 49.23
CA ARG A 299 -23.64 -4.01 47.84
C ARG A 299 -22.88 -4.89 46.84
N ALA A 300 -21.62 -5.23 47.14
CA ALA A 300 -20.82 -6.15 46.31
C ALA A 300 -21.40 -7.57 46.33
N GLN A 301 -21.78 -8.09 47.50
CA GLN A 301 -22.48 -9.37 47.63
C GLN A 301 -23.79 -9.39 46.85
N PHE A 302 -24.54 -8.29 46.86
CA PHE A 302 -25.76 -8.19 46.07
C PHE A 302 -25.50 -8.23 44.57
N LYS A 303 -24.50 -7.51 44.06
CA LYS A 303 -24.11 -7.60 42.64
C LYS A 303 -23.70 -9.02 42.26
N GLU A 304 -22.98 -9.72 43.13
CA GLU A 304 -22.63 -11.11 42.91
C GLU A 304 -23.88 -12.02 42.85
N ALA A 305 -24.86 -11.80 43.73
CA ALA A 305 -26.15 -12.48 43.68
C ALA A 305 -26.89 -12.21 42.36
N LEU A 306 -26.90 -10.96 41.86
CA LEU A 306 -27.47 -10.63 40.55
C LEU A 306 -26.76 -11.35 39.39
N LEU A 307 -25.44 -11.53 39.46
CA LEU A 307 -24.71 -12.29 38.44
C LEU A 307 -24.95 -13.80 38.53
N ASN A 308 -25.41 -14.29 39.67
CA ASN A 308 -25.79 -15.70 39.88
C ASN A 308 -27.26 -15.99 39.53
N ASP A 309 -28.13 -14.98 39.52
CA ASP A 309 -29.49 -15.10 39.02
C ASP A 309 -29.50 -15.21 37.48
N PRO A 310 -30.11 -16.27 36.89
CA PRO A 310 -30.11 -16.46 35.44
C PRO A 310 -30.79 -15.32 34.66
N GLY A 311 -31.85 -14.72 35.21
CA GLY A 311 -32.60 -13.66 34.56
C GLY A 311 -31.81 -12.35 34.50
N CYS A 312 -31.23 -11.94 35.62
CA CYS A 312 -30.35 -10.78 35.72
C CYS A 312 -29.08 -10.98 34.88
N LEU A 313 -28.45 -12.15 34.96
CA LEU A 313 -27.28 -12.47 34.15
C LEU A 313 -27.57 -12.36 32.64
N ALA A 314 -28.75 -12.79 32.18
CA ALA A 314 -29.14 -12.63 30.79
C ALA A 314 -29.20 -11.15 30.37
N GLN A 315 -29.71 -10.25 31.23
CA GLN A 315 -29.74 -8.82 30.93
C GLN A 315 -28.35 -8.18 30.95
N VAL A 316 -27.48 -8.58 31.88
CA VAL A 316 -26.07 -8.14 31.88
C VAL A 316 -25.37 -8.58 30.59
N LYS A 317 -25.58 -9.82 30.14
CA LYS A 317 -25.06 -10.30 28.85
C LYS A 317 -25.57 -9.47 27.68
N THR A 318 -26.86 -9.13 27.64
CA THR A 318 -27.43 -8.24 26.61
C THR A 318 -26.74 -6.88 26.60
N ALA A 319 -26.54 -6.26 27.77
CA ALA A 319 -25.86 -4.98 27.87
C ALA A 319 -24.39 -5.05 27.42
N LEU A 320 -23.65 -6.07 27.86
CA LEU A 320 -22.27 -6.29 27.42
C LEU A 320 -22.19 -6.50 25.90
N ARG A 321 -23.08 -7.30 25.34
CA ARG A 321 -23.14 -7.55 23.90
C ARG A 321 -23.44 -6.28 23.10
N GLY A 322 -24.27 -5.38 23.62
CA GLY A 322 -24.57 -4.09 22.98
C GLY A 322 -23.46 -3.05 23.15
N CYS A 323 -22.71 -3.07 24.26
CA CYS A 323 -21.71 -2.06 24.58
C CYS A 323 -20.29 -2.39 24.10
N ILE A 324 -19.96 -3.66 23.89
CA ILE A 324 -18.60 -4.10 23.58
C ILE A 324 -18.52 -4.42 22.08
N PRO A 325 -17.69 -3.70 21.29
CA PRO A 325 -17.59 -3.87 19.84
C PRO A 325 -17.33 -5.31 19.38
N GLU A 326 -16.61 -6.11 20.17
CA GLU A 326 -16.36 -7.53 19.87
C GLU A 326 -17.66 -8.32 19.64
N PHE A 327 -18.70 -8.03 20.41
CA PHE A 327 -19.98 -8.76 20.37
C PHE A 327 -21.04 -8.08 19.51
N SER A 328 -20.90 -6.78 19.24
CA SER A 328 -21.85 -6.01 18.43
C SER A 328 -21.44 -5.85 16.97
N THR A 329 -20.15 -6.06 16.64
CA THR A 329 -19.65 -5.99 15.28
C THR A 329 -20.12 -7.20 14.48
N ARG A 330 -20.71 -6.94 13.31
CA ARG A 330 -21.08 -8.01 12.37
C ARG A 330 -19.84 -8.58 11.70
N HIS A 331 -19.75 -9.90 11.68
CA HIS A 331 -18.73 -10.67 10.99
C HIS A 331 -19.33 -11.32 9.75
N TYR A 332 -18.70 -11.11 8.60
CA TYR A 332 -19.02 -11.81 7.36
C TYR A 332 -18.09 -13.01 7.24
N VAL A 333 -18.60 -14.20 7.57
CA VAL A 333 -17.86 -15.45 7.43
C VAL A 333 -18.12 -16.01 6.03
N LYS A 334 -17.11 -15.91 5.15
CA LYS A 334 -17.19 -16.25 3.72
C LYS A 334 -16.45 -17.53 3.38
N LEU A 335 -16.67 -18.00 2.15
CA LEU A 335 -16.07 -19.21 1.56
C LEU A 335 -16.47 -20.48 2.33
N ASP A 336 -17.65 -20.47 2.93
CA ASP A 336 -18.26 -21.63 3.57
C ASP A 336 -18.81 -22.62 2.52
N TYR A 337 -17.94 -23.13 1.64
CA TYR A 337 -18.34 -24.11 0.63
C TYR A 337 -18.79 -25.41 1.31
N ASN A 338 -20.00 -25.84 0.98
CA ASN A 338 -20.64 -27.00 1.58
C ASN A 338 -20.33 -28.30 0.81
N GLU A 339 -20.74 -29.44 1.37
CA GLU A 339 -20.60 -30.73 0.70
C GLU A 339 -21.56 -30.86 -0.50
N SER A 340 -22.77 -30.31 -0.38
CA SER A 340 -23.79 -30.39 -1.42
C SER A 340 -23.43 -29.60 -2.71
N ASP A 341 -22.47 -28.68 -2.65
CA ASP A 341 -21.94 -27.95 -3.80
C ASP A 341 -20.77 -28.66 -4.49
N ARG A 342 -20.31 -29.80 -3.96
CA ARG A 342 -19.25 -30.59 -4.60
C ARG A 342 -19.71 -31.21 -5.90
N ASN A 343 -18.81 -31.35 -6.86
CA ASN A 343 -19.04 -32.17 -8.05
C ASN A 343 -18.57 -33.61 -7.84
N ILE A 344 -18.86 -34.46 -8.82
CA ILE A 344 -18.45 -35.87 -8.84
C ILE A 344 -16.92 -36.05 -8.79
N LEU A 345 -16.16 -34.99 -9.09
CA LEU A 345 -14.69 -34.94 -9.02
C LEU A 345 -14.19 -34.37 -7.67
N GLY A 346 -15.10 -34.04 -6.73
CA GLY A 346 -14.77 -33.46 -5.43
C GLY A 346 -14.47 -31.96 -5.41
N ASN A 347 -14.60 -31.26 -6.54
CA ASN A 347 -14.40 -29.80 -6.62
C ASN A 347 -15.59 -29.06 -5.98
N VAL A 348 -15.31 -28.00 -5.25
CA VAL A 348 -16.32 -27.12 -4.65
C VAL A 348 -16.84 -26.13 -5.69
N ARG A 349 -18.12 -25.78 -5.63
CA ARG A 349 -18.77 -24.83 -6.55
C ARG A 349 -19.49 -23.76 -5.76
N ILE A 350 -19.74 -22.62 -6.38
CA ILE A 350 -20.63 -21.63 -5.79
C ILE A 350 -22.06 -22.20 -5.62
N PRO A 351 -22.82 -21.76 -4.62
CA PRO A 351 -24.21 -22.15 -4.44
C PRO A 351 -25.07 -21.86 -5.66
N ARG A 352 -26.10 -22.68 -5.90
CA ARG A 352 -27.07 -22.42 -6.98
C ARG A 352 -27.75 -21.05 -6.85
N ARG A 353 -28.01 -20.59 -5.63
CA ARG A 353 -28.70 -19.32 -5.35
C ARG A 353 -27.89 -18.08 -5.75
N THR A 354 -26.55 -18.15 -5.68
CA THR A 354 -25.67 -17.03 -6.03
C THR A 354 -25.12 -17.15 -7.45
N ALA A 355 -25.31 -18.29 -8.11
CA ALA A 355 -24.88 -18.50 -9.48
C ALA A 355 -25.79 -17.79 -10.49
N LYS A 356 -25.18 -17.05 -11.43
CA LYS A 356 -25.91 -16.41 -12.55
C LYS A 356 -26.56 -17.43 -13.51
N SER A 357 -25.98 -18.63 -13.62
CA SER A 357 -26.49 -19.75 -14.44
C SER A 357 -25.83 -21.07 -14.07
N GLY A 358 -26.34 -22.19 -14.59
CA GLY A 358 -25.72 -23.51 -14.42
C GLY A 358 -24.31 -23.61 -15.02
N ALA A 359 -24.06 -22.94 -16.15
CA ALA A 359 -22.73 -22.85 -16.76
C ALA A 359 -21.78 -22.00 -15.92
N HIS A 360 -22.24 -20.85 -15.42
CA HIS A 360 -21.48 -20.00 -14.48
C HIS A 360 -21.03 -20.79 -13.25
N ARG A 361 -21.91 -21.66 -12.71
CA ARG A 361 -21.60 -22.55 -11.58
C ARG A 361 -20.60 -23.66 -11.93
N PHE A 362 -20.53 -24.09 -13.18
CA PHE A 362 -19.57 -25.10 -13.63
C PHE A 362 -18.16 -24.51 -13.81
N PHE A 363 -18.06 -23.33 -14.44
CA PHE A 363 -16.77 -22.65 -14.68
C PHE A 363 -16.12 -22.06 -13.42
N THR A 364 -16.89 -21.89 -12.34
CA THR A 364 -16.41 -21.42 -11.03
C THR A 364 -16.08 -22.57 -10.07
N ALA A 365 -16.01 -23.81 -10.57
CA ALA A 365 -15.63 -24.96 -9.76
C ALA A 365 -14.13 -24.88 -9.41
N HIS A 366 -13.81 -25.02 -8.13
CA HIS A 366 -12.45 -24.98 -7.62
C HIS A 366 -12.08 -26.29 -6.94
N THR A 367 -10.81 -26.68 -7.05
CA THR A 367 -10.27 -27.70 -6.13
C THR A 367 -10.25 -27.13 -4.70
N ARG A 368 -10.20 -27.98 -3.68
CA ARG A 368 -10.13 -27.49 -2.27
C ARG A 368 -8.88 -26.65 -2.02
N ASN A 369 -7.76 -27.05 -2.62
CA ASN A 369 -6.52 -26.28 -2.55
C ASN A 369 -6.65 -24.92 -3.22
N GLU A 370 -7.36 -24.81 -4.35
CA GLU A 370 -7.65 -23.51 -4.97
C GLU A 370 -8.57 -22.65 -4.09
N ALA A 371 -9.60 -23.22 -3.48
CA ALA A 371 -10.48 -22.50 -2.56
C ALA A 371 -9.71 -21.98 -1.33
N ASN A 372 -8.87 -22.83 -0.74
CA ASN A 372 -7.99 -22.45 0.38
C ASN A 372 -6.98 -21.37 -0.03
N PHE A 373 -6.41 -21.48 -1.23
CA PHE A 373 -5.49 -20.47 -1.75
C PHE A 373 -6.20 -19.13 -2.02
N ASN A 374 -7.42 -19.14 -2.55
CA ASN A 374 -8.23 -17.93 -2.73
C ASN A 374 -8.54 -17.24 -1.40
N ALA A 375 -8.85 -18.03 -0.35
CA ALA A 375 -9.01 -17.48 1.01
C ALA A 375 -7.73 -16.79 1.50
N ILE A 376 -6.58 -17.46 1.35
CA ILE A 376 -5.27 -16.90 1.68
C ILE A 376 -5.02 -15.60 0.90
N LYS A 377 -5.26 -15.61 -0.41
CA LYS A 377 -5.03 -14.47 -1.31
C LYS A 377 -5.85 -13.24 -0.90
N GLU A 378 -7.15 -13.40 -0.65
CA GLU A 378 -8.04 -12.27 -0.26
C GLU A 378 -7.59 -11.66 1.07
N VAL A 379 -7.31 -12.49 2.08
CA VAL A 379 -6.88 -11.99 3.40
C VAL A 379 -5.48 -11.38 3.33
N LEU A 380 -4.55 -12.00 2.60
CA LEU A 380 -3.19 -11.49 2.40
C LEU A 380 -3.20 -10.15 1.67
N ALA A 381 -4.02 -10.01 0.63
CA ALA A 381 -4.18 -8.75 -0.08
C ALA A 381 -4.77 -7.67 0.84
N SER A 382 -5.70 -8.02 1.74
CA SER A 382 -6.19 -7.07 2.75
C SER A 382 -5.07 -6.62 3.69
N ASP A 383 -4.24 -7.55 4.19
CA ASP A 383 -3.09 -7.21 5.05
C ASP A 383 -2.05 -6.33 4.31
N LEU A 384 -1.81 -6.57 3.02
CA LEU A 384 -0.97 -5.68 2.19
C LEU A 384 -1.60 -4.29 2.02
N MET A 385 -2.92 -4.19 1.79
CA MET A 385 -3.62 -2.91 1.76
C MET A 385 -3.42 -2.13 3.05
N ARG A 386 -3.56 -2.80 4.21
CA ARG A 386 -3.30 -2.18 5.53
C ARG A 386 -1.84 -1.75 5.68
N ALA A 387 -0.90 -2.59 5.26
CA ALA A 387 0.53 -2.29 5.30
C ALA A 387 0.90 -1.09 4.41
N MET A 388 0.17 -0.86 3.32
CA MET A 388 0.29 0.32 2.46
C MET A 388 -0.48 1.56 2.99
N GLY A 389 -1.18 1.46 4.12
CA GLY A 389 -1.97 2.57 4.68
C GLY A 389 -3.31 2.82 3.98
N ILE A 390 -3.87 1.81 3.31
CA ILE A 390 -5.25 1.85 2.83
C ILE A 390 -6.15 1.37 3.96
N GLU A 391 -7.24 2.09 4.22
CA GLU A 391 -8.28 1.59 5.13
C GLU A 391 -8.95 0.37 4.51
N SER A 392 -8.65 -0.81 5.02
CA SER A 392 -9.24 -2.06 4.53
C SER A 392 -9.90 -2.87 5.64
N GLN A 393 -10.84 -3.70 5.21
CA GLN A 393 -11.58 -4.61 6.07
C GLN A 393 -10.63 -5.50 6.87
N LYS A 394 -10.81 -5.54 8.20
CA LYS A 394 -10.11 -6.50 9.04
C LYS A 394 -10.64 -7.90 8.70
N ALA A 395 -9.80 -8.69 8.06
CA ALA A 395 -10.11 -10.04 7.63
C ALA A 395 -9.10 -11.02 8.23
N LYS A 396 -9.57 -12.21 8.59
CA LYS A 396 -8.72 -13.29 9.09
C LYS A 396 -9.12 -14.66 8.55
N LEU A 397 -8.14 -15.53 8.43
CA LEU A 397 -8.36 -16.92 8.08
C LEU A 397 -8.94 -17.66 9.28
N VAL A 398 -10.04 -18.36 9.03
CA VAL A 398 -10.66 -19.28 9.97
C VAL A 398 -10.45 -20.69 9.45
N ARG A 399 -9.83 -21.54 10.28
CA ARG A 399 -9.60 -22.93 9.94
C ARG A 399 -10.78 -23.80 10.37
N SER A 400 -11.23 -24.61 9.43
CA SER A 400 -12.29 -25.61 9.54
C SER A 400 -11.85 -26.89 8.84
N GLU A 401 -12.71 -27.91 8.91
CA GLU A 401 -12.58 -29.14 8.15
C GLU A 401 -13.82 -29.39 7.30
N TYR A 402 -13.62 -30.09 6.18
CA TYR A 402 -14.68 -30.75 5.43
C TYR A 402 -15.11 -32.05 6.13
N THR A 403 -16.18 -32.71 5.65
CA THR A 403 -16.69 -33.93 6.30
C THR A 403 -15.69 -35.09 6.29
N ASP A 404 -14.81 -35.10 5.30
CA ASP A 404 -13.71 -36.06 5.14
C ASP A 404 -12.40 -35.65 5.86
N GLY A 405 -12.47 -34.66 6.76
CA GLY A 405 -11.35 -34.23 7.61
C GLY A 405 -10.29 -33.38 6.90
N LYS A 406 -10.41 -33.16 5.58
CA LYS A 406 -9.48 -32.30 4.85
C LYS A 406 -9.69 -30.82 5.23
N MET A 407 -8.61 -30.06 5.18
CA MET A 407 -8.60 -28.64 5.56
C MET A 407 -9.55 -27.79 4.70
N LYS A 408 -10.29 -26.92 5.37
CA LYS A 408 -11.12 -25.87 4.80
C LYS A 408 -10.73 -24.53 5.43
N LEU A 409 -10.39 -23.55 4.62
CA LEU A 409 -10.14 -22.18 5.05
C LEU A 409 -11.35 -21.30 4.70
N LEU A 410 -11.87 -20.62 5.71
CA LEU A 410 -12.88 -19.57 5.58
C LEU A 410 -12.23 -18.21 5.83
N ILE A 411 -12.97 -17.15 5.51
CA ILE A 411 -12.59 -15.78 5.83
C ILE A 411 -13.59 -15.24 6.84
N ASP A 412 -13.11 -14.76 7.98
CA ASP A 412 -13.88 -13.93 8.91
C ASP A 412 -13.51 -12.46 8.68
N ALA A 413 -14.45 -11.66 8.15
CA ALA A 413 -14.23 -10.26 7.85
C ALA A 413 -15.19 -9.35 8.63
N GLU A 414 -14.65 -8.40 9.40
CA GLU A 414 -15.43 -7.46 10.22
C GLU A 414 -16.17 -6.44 9.36
N HIS A 415 -17.41 -6.10 9.70
CA HIS A 415 -18.09 -4.97 9.08
C HIS A 415 -17.32 -3.68 9.36
N MET A 416 -17.06 -2.91 8.30
CA MET A 416 -16.28 -1.68 8.39
C MET A 416 -17.15 -0.52 8.90
N SER A 417 -16.74 0.07 10.01
CA SER A 417 -17.28 1.33 10.52
C SER A 417 -16.20 2.12 11.26
N GLN A 418 -16.41 3.43 11.37
CA GLN A 418 -15.57 4.31 12.20
C GLN A 418 -16.45 5.22 13.04
N THR A 419 -15.98 5.61 14.23
CA THR A 419 -16.64 6.64 15.03
C THR A 419 -16.02 7.99 14.71
N GLY A 420 -16.82 8.93 14.23
CA GLY A 420 -16.40 10.30 13.94
C GLY A 420 -16.04 11.08 15.20
N ALA A 421 -15.40 12.25 15.02
CA ALA A 421 -15.05 13.15 16.13
C ALA A 421 -16.30 13.68 16.88
N ASP A 422 -17.46 13.65 16.23
CA ASP A 422 -18.78 13.96 16.78
C ASP A 422 -19.43 12.79 17.55
N GLY A 423 -18.73 11.66 17.65
CA GLY A 423 -19.22 10.44 18.29
C GLY A 423 -20.16 9.62 17.41
N GLN A 424 -20.45 10.03 16.17
CA GLN A 424 -21.36 9.30 15.28
C GLN A 424 -20.66 8.14 14.58
N VAL A 425 -21.35 6.99 14.49
CA VAL A 425 -20.84 5.81 13.77
C VAL A 425 -21.09 5.98 12.27
N GLN A 426 -20.01 5.99 11.49
CA GLN A 426 -20.03 6.06 10.04
C GLN A 426 -19.68 4.68 9.47
N SER A 427 -20.70 3.97 9.01
CA SER A 427 -20.52 2.68 8.33
C SER A 427 -20.02 2.86 6.90
N PHE A 428 -19.35 1.83 6.40
CA PHE A 428 -18.94 1.73 5.01
C PHE A 428 -20.10 1.92 4.03
N ARG A 429 -19.87 2.73 3.00
CA ARG A 429 -20.76 2.92 1.84
C ARG A 429 -19.97 2.66 0.57
N ASP A 430 -20.44 1.70 -0.23
CA ASP A 430 -19.85 1.40 -1.54
C ASP A 430 -20.09 2.54 -2.55
N PHE A 431 -19.42 2.48 -3.70
CA PHE A 431 -19.61 3.44 -4.80
C PHE A 431 -20.68 3.00 -5.79
N ALA A 432 -21.52 2.03 -5.44
CA ALA A 432 -22.51 1.47 -6.36
C ALA A 432 -23.48 2.56 -6.84
N GLY A 433 -23.51 2.82 -8.15
CA GLY A 433 -24.38 3.84 -8.74
C GLY A 433 -23.84 5.27 -8.67
N HIS A 434 -22.61 5.46 -8.19
CA HIS A 434 -21.92 6.77 -8.08
C HIS A 434 -20.72 6.88 -9.03
N ILE A 435 -20.57 5.95 -9.98
CA ILE A 435 -19.53 5.98 -11.01
C ILE A 435 -20.18 6.25 -12.38
N VAL A 436 -19.79 7.34 -13.03
CA VAL A 436 -20.24 7.73 -14.37
C VAL A 436 -19.02 7.92 -15.25
N ASP A 437 -19.00 7.23 -16.39
CA ASP A 437 -17.89 7.29 -17.36
C ASP A 437 -16.51 7.05 -16.72
N GLY A 438 -16.47 6.17 -15.73
CA GLY A 438 -15.27 5.80 -14.98
C GLY A 438 -14.85 6.79 -13.89
N PHE A 439 -15.59 7.87 -13.63
CA PHE A 439 -15.30 8.83 -12.56
C PHE A 439 -16.33 8.76 -11.44
N LEU A 440 -15.88 9.00 -10.21
CA LEU A 440 -16.79 9.17 -9.07
C LEU A 440 -17.50 10.51 -9.23
N VAL A 441 -18.82 10.53 -9.07
CA VAL A 441 -19.64 11.73 -9.23
C VAL A 441 -20.35 12.11 -7.95
N ARG A 442 -20.71 13.39 -7.85
CA ARG A 442 -21.40 13.90 -6.66
C ARG A 442 -22.85 13.42 -6.62
N ASP A 443 -23.37 13.31 -5.39
CA ASP A 443 -24.76 12.91 -5.17
C ASP A 443 -25.75 13.99 -5.62
N ASP A 444 -25.37 15.26 -5.49
CA ASP A 444 -26.18 16.43 -5.86
C ASP A 444 -26.07 16.82 -7.34
N ASP A 445 -24.97 16.49 -8.00
CA ASP A 445 -24.75 16.75 -9.42
C ASP A 445 -23.90 15.65 -10.07
N ARG A 446 -24.57 14.69 -10.73
CA ARG A 446 -23.91 13.58 -11.43
C ARG A 446 -23.12 14.00 -12.68
N GLY A 447 -23.24 15.27 -13.10
CA GLY A 447 -22.44 15.84 -14.19
C GLY A 447 -21.07 16.36 -13.73
N ARG A 448 -20.75 16.29 -12.43
CA ARG A 448 -19.48 16.74 -11.87
C ARG A 448 -18.80 15.63 -11.07
N SER A 449 -17.47 15.60 -11.13
CA SER A 449 -16.68 14.69 -10.32
C SER A 449 -16.80 15.00 -8.82
N ASP A 450 -16.75 13.96 -7.99
CA ASP A 450 -16.66 14.07 -6.54
C ASP A 450 -15.18 14.05 -6.11
N THR A 451 -14.65 15.23 -5.81
CA THR A 451 -13.29 15.44 -5.28
C THR A 451 -13.27 15.67 -3.77
N SER A 452 -14.39 15.45 -3.07
CA SER A 452 -14.51 15.69 -1.62
C SER A 452 -13.80 14.64 -0.77
N MET A 453 -13.46 13.49 -1.36
CA MET A 453 -12.76 12.42 -0.66
C MET A 453 -11.31 12.77 -0.39
N ALA A 454 -10.88 12.58 0.85
CA ALA A 454 -9.52 12.88 1.26
C ALA A 454 -8.54 11.87 0.62
N GLN A 455 -7.56 12.41 -0.10
CA GLN A 455 -6.45 11.66 -0.67
C GLN A 455 -6.89 10.46 -1.53
N LEU A 456 -7.96 10.59 -2.32
CA LEU A 456 -8.44 9.52 -3.19
C LEU A 456 -7.33 9.09 -4.19
N GLY A 457 -6.62 10.05 -4.78
CA GLY A 457 -5.61 9.83 -5.82
C GLY A 457 -4.43 8.95 -5.37
N ARG A 458 -4.03 9.01 -4.09
CA ARG A 458 -2.91 8.19 -3.56
C ARG A 458 -3.14 6.70 -3.74
N ASN A 459 -4.41 6.27 -3.70
CA ASN A 459 -4.77 4.86 -3.77
C ASN A 459 -4.54 4.25 -5.17
N LYS A 460 -4.44 5.07 -6.22
CA LYS A 460 -4.28 4.58 -7.60
C LYS A 460 -3.08 3.64 -7.73
N ILE A 461 -1.91 4.12 -7.30
CA ILE A 461 -0.67 3.35 -7.46
C ILE A 461 -0.60 2.16 -6.51
N LEU A 462 -1.24 2.24 -5.34
CA LEU A 462 -1.31 1.14 -4.38
C LEU A 462 -2.18 -0.01 -4.92
N MET A 463 -3.33 0.31 -5.52
CA MET A 463 -4.16 -0.69 -6.22
C MET A 463 -3.42 -1.28 -7.44
N LEU A 464 -2.74 -0.42 -8.21
CA LEU A 464 -1.91 -0.88 -9.33
C LEU A 464 -0.77 -1.79 -8.84
N ALA A 465 -0.15 -1.53 -7.68
CA ALA A 465 0.92 -2.36 -7.12
C ALA A 465 0.41 -3.76 -6.72
N LEU A 466 -0.84 -3.87 -6.28
CA LEU A 466 -1.52 -5.15 -6.05
C LEU A 466 -1.98 -5.82 -7.35
N SER A 467 -1.91 -5.15 -8.49
CA SER A 467 -2.52 -5.57 -9.74
C SER A 467 -4.01 -5.93 -9.56
N ASP A 468 -4.72 -5.15 -8.74
CA ASP A 468 -6.15 -5.39 -8.51
C ASP A 468 -6.92 -5.04 -9.79
N ARG A 469 -7.24 -6.06 -10.60
CA ARG A 469 -7.95 -5.88 -11.87
C ARG A 469 -9.33 -5.26 -11.64
N ASP A 470 -9.94 -5.57 -10.51
CA ASP A 470 -11.30 -5.19 -10.15
C ASP A 470 -11.29 -4.09 -9.08
N ALA A 471 -10.31 -3.17 -9.13
CA ALA A 471 -10.08 -2.14 -8.13
C ALA A 471 -11.34 -1.66 -7.42
N LEU A 472 -12.31 -1.08 -8.15
CA LEU A 472 -13.62 -0.67 -7.61
C LEU A 472 -14.77 -1.62 -7.99
N GLY A 473 -14.53 -2.70 -8.74
CA GLY A 473 -15.57 -3.53 -9.32
C GLY A 473 -16.22 -2.91 -10.55
N SER A 474 -16.95 -3.71 -11.34
CA SER A 474 -17.71 -3.18 -12.50
C SER A 474 -18.81 -2.19 -12.12
N ARG A 475 -19.29 -2.25 -10.87
CA ARG A 475 -20.39 -1.43 -10.37
C ARG A 475 -20.00 -0.45 -9.27
N GLY A 476 -18.82 -0.58 -8.66
CA GLY A 476 -18.45 0.18 -7.45
C GLY A 476 -18.63 -0.58 -6.15
N ASP A 477 -19.07 -1.85 -6.18
CA ASP A 477 -19.58 -2.56 -4.99
C ASP A 477 -18.48 -3.01 -3.99
N ASN A 478 -17.23 -3.13 -4.44
CA ASN A 478 -16.13 -3.70 -3.63
C ASN A 478 -15.30 -2.65 -2.90
N LYS A 479 -15.47 -1.36 -3.18
CA LYS A 479 -14.73 -0.26 -2.56
C LYS A 479 -15.66 0.92 -2.37
N GLY A 480 -15.30 1.80 -1.47
CA GLY A 480 -16.20 2.86 -1.09
C GLY A 480 -15.54 3.86 -0.16
N ARG A 481 -16.35 4.39 0.75
CA ARG A 481 -15.92 5.36 1.75
C ARG A 481 -16.46 5.05 3.14
N MET A 482 -15.66 5.42 4.13
CA MET A 482 -16.09 5.63 5.51
C MET A 482 -15.86 7.11 5.83
N GLY A 483 -16.94 7.87 5.97
CA GLY A 483 -16.83 9.34 5.98
C GLY A 483 -16.16 9.84 4.69
N ASN A 484 -15.07 10.59 4.84
CA ASN A 484 -14.29 11.13 3.73
C ASN A 484 -13.09 10.26 3.33
N THR A 485 -12.93 9.07 3.93
CA THR A 485 -11.76 8.21 3.71
C THR A 485 -12.11 7.09 2.74
N PHE A 486 -11.25 6.86 1.75
CA PHE A 486 -11.34 5.69 0.87
C PHE A 486 -11.20 4.40 1.68
N ALA A 487 -12.14 3.49 1.51
CA ALA A 487 -12.19 2.23 2.23
C ALA A 487 -12.32 1.06 1.26
N ALA A 488 -11.61 -0.02 1.56
CA ALA A 488 -11.53 -1.20 0.73
C ALA A 488 -12.09 -2.45 1.41
N ILE A 489 -13.03 -3.11 0.74
CA ILE A 489 -13.45 -4.47 1.09
C ILE A 489 -13.05 -5.42 -0.04
N ASP A 490 -13.00 -6.71 0.28
CA ASP A 490 -12.99 -7.81 -0.70
C ASP A 490 -11.98 -7.64 -1.86
N PRO A 491 -10.66 -7.70 -1.59
CA PRO A 491 -9.63 -7.61 -2.63
C PRO A 491 -9.42 -8.94 -3.39
N GLY A 492 -10.50 -9.69 -3.69
CA GLY A 492 -10.43 -11.04 -4.26
C GLY A 492 -9.75 -11.15 -5.64
N HIS A 493 -9.61 -10.03 -6.36
CA HIS A 493 -8.94 -9.91 -7.66
C HIS A 493 -7.57 -9.21 -7.61
N SER A 494 -7.00 -9.09 -6.41
CA SER A 494 -5.62 -8.66 -6.21
C SER A 494 -4.64 -9.83 -6.37
N LEU A 495 -3.38 -9.51 -6.66
CA LEU A 495 -2.23 -10.42 -6.70
C LEU A 495 -2.38 -11.57 -7.72
N GLU A 496 -3.21 -11.35 -8.74
CA GLU A 496 -3.46 -12.26 -9.85
C GLU A 496 -2.96 -11.65 -11.17
N GLU A 497 -3.48 -12.15 -12.30
CA GLU A 497 -3.27 -11.65 -13.66
C GLU A 497 -2.68 -10.22 -13.71
N PHE A 498 -1.54 -10.07 -14.41
CA PHE A 498 -0.80 -8.81 -14.65
C PHE A 498 0.22 -8.36 -13.60
N MET A 499 0.55 -9.18 -12.60
CA MET A 499 1.66 -8.86 -11.69
C MET A 499 2.98 -8.56 -12.43
N ASP A 500 3.24 -9.26 -13.54
CA ASP A 500 4.41 -9.09 -14.40
C ASP A 500 4.29 -7.95 -15.44
N ALA A 501 3.12 -7.32 -15.56
CA ALA A 501 2.87 -6.29 -16.55
C ALA A 501 3.67 -5.02 -16.25
N ARG A 502 4.52 -4.62 -17.21
CA ARG A 502 5.26 -3.35 -17.20
C ARG A 502 4.53 -2.28 -17.99
N ASN A 503 3.36 -1.90 -17.51
CA ASN A 503 2.38 -1.13 -18.26
C ASN A 503 2.09 0.27 -17.67
N ILE A 504 2.78 0.68 -16.60
CA ILE A 504 2.54 1.93 -15.88
C ILE A 504 3.53 3.01 -16.36
N ARG A 505 3.04 4.24 -16.47
CA ARG A 505 3.83 5.42 -16.83
C ARG A 505 3.94 6.39 -15.65
N SER A 506 4.92 7.28 -15.70
CA SER A 506 5.23 8.23 -14.62
C SER A 506 4.18 9.32 -14.38
N ASP A 507 3.18 9.44 -15.25
CA ASP A 507 1.97 10.27 -15.07
C ASP A 507 0.79 9.50 -14.45
N PHE A 508 1.03 8.28 -13.96
CA PHE A 508 0.01 7.34 -13.46
C PHE A 508 -0.96 6.81 -14.53
N SER A 509 -0.76 7.15 -15.81
CA SER A 509 -1.45 6.45 -16.90
C SER A 509 -0.88 5.04 -17.07
N PHE A 510 -1.68 4.12 -17.61
CA PHE A 510 -1.23 2.78 -17.90
C PHE A 510 -1.90 2.24 -19.17
N SER A 511 -1.28 1.25 -19.80
CA SER A 511 -1.89 0.52 -20.92
C SER A 511 -2.58 -0.75 -20.41
N GLU A 512 -3.76 -1.05 -20.91
CA GLU A 512 -4.46 -2.30 -20.58
C GLU A 512 -3.61 -3.51 -20.98
N PRO A 513 -3.29 -4.42 -20.04
CA PRO A 513 -2.38 -5.54 -20.29
C PRO A 513 -3.03 -6.69 -21.09
N GLY A 514 -4.36 -6.68 -21.27
CA GLY A 514 -5.09 -7.75 -21.93
C GLY A 514 -6.20 -7.27 -22.87
N ARG A 515 -6.56 -8.11 -23.85
CA ARG A 515 -7.67 -7.83 -24.79
C ARG A 515 -9.05 -8.09 -24.17
N PHE A 516 -9.14 -9.09 -23.28
CA PHE A 516 -10.41 -9.56 -22.69
C PHE A 516 -10.54 -9.26 -21.19
N SER A 517 -9.42 -9.17 -20.46
CA SER A 517 -9.35 -8.79 -19.05
C SER A 517 -8.72 -7.39 -18.97
N LYS A 518 -9.42 -6.45 -18.35
CA LYS A 518 -9.02 -5.04 -18.23
C LYS A 518 -9.11 -4.57 -16.79
N PHE A 519 -8.29 -3.58 -16.43
CA PHE A 519 -8.45 -2.82 -15.21
C PHE A 519 -9.76 -2.03 -15.27
N LYS A 520 -10.54 -2.06 -14.20
CA LYS A 520 -11.86 -1.41 -14.17
C LYS A 520 -11.86 -0.18 -13.27
N ASN A 521 -12.43 0.91 -13.78
CA ASN A 521 -12.75 2.13 -13.02
C ASN A 521 -11.54 2.79 -12.30
N TYR A 522 -10.32 2.60 -12.80
CA TYR A 522 -9.12 3.26 -12.26
C TYR A 522 -9.10 4.78 -12.47
N THR A 523 -9.89 5.28 -13.42
CA THR A 523 -10.09 6.71 -13.68
C THR A 523 -10.74 7.45 -12.51
N VAL A 524 -11.40 6.74 -11.58
CA VAL A 524 -11.92 7.34 -10.33
C VAL A 524 -10.81 8.03 -9.53
N PHE A 525 -9.58 7.53 -9.64
CA PHE A 525 -8.43 8.11 -8.93
C PHE A 525 -7.68 9.18 -9.75
N ASP A 526 -8.14 9.52 -10.97
CA ASP A 526 -7.40 10.40 -11.87
C ASP A 526 -7.69 11.88 -11.70
N ASP A 527 -8.89 12.22 -11.24
CA ASP A 527 -9.30 13.61 -11.00
C ASP A 527 -8.79 14.12 -9.64
N CYS A 528 -7.48 14.06 -9.46
CA CYS A 528 -6.76 14.51 -8.27
C CYS A 528 -5.42 15.13 -8.66
N ALA A 529 -4.84 15.94 -7.78
CA ALA A 529 -3.54 16.56 -7.96
C ALA A 529 -2.41 15.52 -8.15
N TYR A 530 -1.33 15.90 -8.84
CA TYR A 530 -0.22 14.98 -9.08
C TYR A 530 0.49 14.58 -7.78
N MET A 531 0.71 15.54 -6.88
CA MET A 531 1.33 15.31 -5.59
C MET A 531 0.50 14.40 -4.67
N GLU A 532 -0.82 14.46 -4.77
CA GLU A 532 -1.69 13.53 -4.06
C GLU A 532 -1.49 12.08 -4.53
N LYS A 533 -1.36 11.86 -5.84
CA LYS A 533 -1.03 10.54 -6.40
C LYS A 533 0.37 10.09 -6.00
N MET A 534 1.34 11.01 -5.93
CA MET A 534 2.71 10.73 -5.47
C MET A 534 2.78 10.34 -3.99
N GLU A 535 1.81 10.74 -3.16
CA GLU A 535 1.71 10.23 -1.77
C GLU A 535 1.62 8.70 -1.74
N GLY A 536 0.89 8.09 -2.69
CA GLY A 536 0.82 6.63 -2.79
C GLY A 536 2.16 6.01 -3.16
N VAL A 537 2.97 6.71 -3.97
CA VAL A 537 4.33 6.27 -4.31
C VAL A 537 5.24 6.38 -3.08
N ARG A 538 5.09 7.43 -2.26
CA ARG A 538 5.77 7.58 -0.97
C ARG A 538 5.42 6.42 -0.04
N GLN A 539 4.14 6.13 0.15
CA GLN A 539 3.67 5.03 1.00
C GLN A 539 4.17 3.66 0.52
N LEU A 540 4.16 3.40 -0.79
CA LEU A 540 4.72 2.18 -1.35
C LEU A 540 6.23 2.06 -1.10
N LYS A 541 6.96 3.19 -1.19
CA LYS A 541 8.38 3.28 -0.85
C LYS A 541 8.61 3.05 0.65
N GLU A 542 7.81 3.64 1.53
CA GLU A 542 7.91 3.47 2.98
C GLU A 542 7.64 2.03 3.41
N MET A 543 6.62 1.38 2.84
CA MET A 543 6.35 -0.04 3.07
C MET A 543 7.52 -0.90 2.58
N ARG A 544 8.07 -0.61 1.39
CA ARG A 544 9.28 -1.26 0.92
C ARG A 544 10.40 -1.06 1.93
N ASP A 545 10.70 0.17 2.34
CA ASP A 545 11.90 0.44 3.12
C ASP A 545 11.80 -0.15 4.54
N SER A 546 10.61 -0.08 5.16
CA SER A 546 10.31 -0.71 6.46
C SER A 546 10.22 -2.23 6.42
N GLY A 547 9.94 -2.83 5.26
CA GLY A 547 9.71 -4.28 5.13
C GLY A 547 8.32 -4.72 5.53
N GLY A 548 7.34 -3.81 5.52
CA GLY A 548 5.95 -4.11 5.83
C GLY A 548 5.38 -5.21 4.93
N ASP A 549 5.73 -5.22 3.64
CA ASP A 549 5.31 -6.27 2.71
C ASP A 549 5.95 -7.63 3.00
N LEU A 550 7.26 -7.66 3.25
CA LEU A 550 7.97 -8.88 3.66
C LEU A 550 7.37 -9.46 4.94
N LYS A 551 7.07 -8.61 5.93
CA LYS A 551 6.41 -9.02 7.17
C LYS A 551 5.08 -9.73 6.91
N VAL A 552 4.25 -9.16 6.01
CA VAL A 552 2.99 -9.81 5.61
C VAL A 552 3.27 -11.17 4.99
N PHE A 553 4.07 -11.25 3.92
CA PHE A 553 4.32 -12.53 3.25
C PHE A 553 5.00 -13.58 4.15
N SER A 554 6.02 -13.18 4.92
CA SER A 554 6.73 -14.07 5.84
C SER A 554 5.84 -14.58 6.97
N SER A 555 4.83 -13.81 7.40
CA SER A 555 3.83 -14.28 8.37
C SER A 555 3.03 -15.47 7.83
N TYR A 556 2.57 -15.40 6.58
CA TYR A 556 1.80 -16.46 5.94
C TYR A 556 2.67 -17.68 5.62
N ILE A 557 3.87 -17.47 5.09
CA ILE A 557 4.84 -18.54 4.81
C ILE A 557 5.23 -19.26 6.12
N GLY A 558 5.47 -18.49 7.18
CA GLY A 558 5.80 -19.01 8.51
C GLY A 558 4.66 -19.83 9.11
N TRP A 559 3.42 -19.36 9.02
CA TRP A 559 2.24 -20.11 9.45
C TRP A 559 2.12 -21.45 8.71
N LEU A 560 2.19 -21.44 7.37
CA LEU A 560 2.09 -22.66 6.55
C LEU A 560 3.20 -23.67 6.88
N ARG A 561 4.43 -23.19 7.12
CA ARG A 561 5.54 -24.05 7.57
C ARG A 561 5.27 -24.64 8.96
N GLY A 562 4.77 -23.83 9.89
CA GLY A 562 4.38 -24.31 11.22
C GLY A 562 3.32 -25.41 11.16
N GLU A 563 2.39 -25.32 10.20
CA GLU A 563 1.41 -26.38 9.96
C GLU A 563 2.03 -27.67 9.39
N GLU A 564 3.01 -27.56 8.48
CA GLU A 564 3.78 -28.74 8.02
C GLU A 564 4.46 -29.45 9.20
N GLU A 565 5.09 -28.70 10.09
CA GLU A 565 5.78 -29.23 11.28
C GLU A 565 4.79 -29.85 12.27
N ARG A 566 3.65 -29.19 12.51
CA ARG A 566 2.57 -29.69 13.37
C ARG A 566 2.03 -31.03 12.85
N VAL A 567 1.75 -31.13 11.55
CA VAL A 567 1.26 -32.37 10.93
C VAL A 567 2.31 -33.48 11.01
N ALA A 568 3.58 -33.17 10.75
CA ALA A 568 4.66 -34.16 10.82
C ALA A 568 4.80 -34.74 12.23
N GLY A 569 4.66 -33.89 13.25
CA GLY A 569 4.75 -34.26 14.67
C GLY A 569 3.48 -34.86 15.27
N ASP A 570 2.36 -34.91 14.53
CA ASP A 570 1.08 -35.39 15.06
C ASP A 570 1.05 -36.93 15.19
N PRO A 571 1.01 -37.50 16.41
CA PRO A 571 0.98 -38.95 16.58
C PRO A 571 -0.37 -39.57 16.19
N GLY A 572 -1.43 -38.77 16.06
CA GLY A 572 -2.78 -39.24 15.73
C GLY A 572 -3.02 -39.46 14.24
N LEU A 573 -2.12 -38.99 13.37
CA LEU A 573 -2.24 -39.13 11.91
C LEU A 573 -1.43 -40.32 11.38
N GLY A 574 -2.02 -41.08 10.45
CA GLY A 574 -1.31 -42.11 9.72
C GLY A 574 -0.26 -41.52 8.76
N GLU A 575 0.82 -42.26 8.47
CA GLU A 575 1.93 -41.76 7.63
C GLU A 575 1.52 -41.30 6.23
N ASN A 576 0.53 -41.96 5.61
CA ASN A 576 0.00 -41.54 4.32
C ASN A 576 -0.80 -40.23 4.44
N GLU A 577 -1.57 -40.07 5.51
CA GLU A 577 -2.34 -38.87 5.77
C GLU A 577 -1.44 -37.66 6.05
N LYS A 578 -0.39 -37.87 6.85
CA LYS A 578 0.66 -36.86 7.06
C LYS A 578 1.26 -36.41 5.75
N ARG A 579 1.65 -37.36 4.89
CA ARG A 579 2.27 -37.08 3.60
C ARG A 579 1.36 -36.21 2.72
N ASP A 580 0.08 -36.54 2.64
CA ASP A 580 -0.89 -35.79 1.84
C ASP A 580 -1.11 -34.38 2.39
N GLN A 581 -1.35 -34.24 3.69
CA GLN A 581 -1.58 -32.93 4.31
C GLN A 581 -0.33 -32.03 4.20
N ILE A 582 0.87 -32.58 4.41
CA ILE A 582 2.12 -31.85 4.22
C ILE A 582 2.29 -31.40 2.76
N ALA A 583 1.91 -32.25 1.80
CA ALA A 583 1.97 -31.88 0.39
C ALA A 583 1.02 -30.71 0.05
N ASP A 584 -0.19 -30.69 0.61
CA ASP A 584 -1.14 -29.60 0.46
C ASP A 584 -0.59 -28.28 1.04
N PHE A 585 -0.07 -28.30 2.28
CA PHE A 585 0.54 -27.11 2.88
C PHE A 585 1.77 -26.60 2.10
N ARG A 586 2.62 -27.51 1.62
CA ARG A 586 3.77 -27.14 0.77
C ARG A 586 3.33 -26.48 -0.52
N LYS A 587 2.26 -26.97 -1.14
CA LYS A 587 1.70 -26.38 -2.36
C LYS A 587 1.21 -24.95 -2.09
N LEU A 588 0.42 -24.75 -1.04
CA LEU A 588 -0.05 -23.42 -0.64
C LEU A 588 1.12 -22.47 -0.34
N ARG A 589 2.14 -22.96 0.40
CA ARG A 589 3.34 -22.17 0.73
C ARG A 589 4.08 -21.73 -0.52
N HIS A 590 4.28 -22.64 -1.46
CA HIS A 590 4.94 -22.33 -2.73
C HIS A 590 4.16 -21.29 -3.56
N GLN A 591 2.83 -21.35 -3.55
CA GLN A 591 1.99 -20.35 -4.22
C GLN A 591 2.10 -18.96 -3.56
N VAL A 592 2.16 -18.90 -2.23
CA VAL A 592 2.40 -17.64 -1.48
C VAL A 592 3.81 -17.09 -1.75
N GLU A 593 4.84 -17.93 -1.80
CA GLU A 593 6.21 -17.55 -2.17
C GLU A 593 6.27 -16.97 -3.60
N THR A 594 5.58 -17.61 -4.54
CA THR A 594 5.49 -17.12 -5.94
C THR A 594 4.79 -15.75 -6.00
N MET A 595 3.69 -15.59 -5.25
CA MET A 595 2.96 -14.34 -5.15
C MET A 595 3.81 -13.21 -4.56
N ARG A 596 4.58 -13.51 -3.50
CA ARG A 596 5.54 -12.58 -2.90
C ARG A 596 6.54 -12.08 -3.94
N ASP A 597 7.15 -13.01 -4.68
CA ASP A 597 8.20 -12.67 -5.63
C ASP A 597 7.65 -11.82 -6.78
N ALA A 598 6.43 -12.13 -7.26
CA ALA A 598 5.73 -11.33 -8.25
C ALA A 598 5.37 -9.92 -7.74
N PHE A 599 4.88 -9.81 -6.50
CA PHE A 599 4.60 -8.52 -5.85
C PHE A 599 5.84 -7.66 -5.69
N ILE A 600 6.94 -8.23 -5.18
CA ILE A 600 8.20 -7.51 -5.03
C ILE A 600 8.70 -7.02 -6.39
N ALA A 601 8.67 -7.86 -7.44
CA ALA A 601 9.09 -7.46 -8.77
C ALA A 601 8.27 -6.29 -9.32
N ARG A 602 6.94 -6.30 -9.11
CA ARG A 602 6.04 -5.23 -9.52
C ARG A 602 6.27 -3.92 -8.76
N ARG A 603 6.35 -4.01 -7.43
CA ARG A 603 6.68 -2.89 -6.53
C ARG A 603 7.99 -2.24 -6.93
N ASP A 604 9.03 -3.05 -7.18
CA ASP A 604 10.36 -2.55 -7.57
C ASP A 604 10.36 -1.92 -8.96
N TYR A 605 9.61 -2.47 -9.92
CA TYR A 605 9.39 -1.82 -11.21
C TYR A 605 8.74 -0.44 -11.06
N ILE A 606 7.67 -0.34 -10.25
CA ILE A 606 7.00 0.94 -10.00
C ILE A 606 7.98 1.95 -9.36
N LEU A 607 8.67 1.56 -8.30
CA LEU A 607 9.51 2.48 -7.54
C LEU A 607 10.82 2.85 -8.25
N ASN A 608 11.46 1.90 -8.93
CA ASN A 608 12.79 2.10 -9.49
C ASN A 608 12.73 2.54 -10.95
N ASP A 609 11.85 1.93 -11.75
CA ASP A 609 11.84 2.15 -13.21
C ASP A 609 10.82 3.21 -13.63
N VAL A 610 9.66 3.27 -12.97
CA VAL A 610 8.61 4.24 -13.31
C VAL A 610 8.81 5.57 -12.59
N PHE A 611 9.00 5.53 -11.27
CA PHE A 611 9.08 6.73 -10.43
C PHE A 611 10.48 7.01 -9.87
N GLY A 612 11.49 6.20 -10.19
CA GLY A 612 12.83 6.33 -9.63
C GLY A 612 13.47 7.71 -9.82
N GLU A 613 13.23 8.34 -10.98
CA GLU A 613 13.66 9.71 -11.24
C GLU A 613 12.93 10.75 -10.39
N ARG A 614 11.63 10.54 -10.09
CA ARG A 614 10.76 11.52 -9.42
C ARG A 614 10.86 11.44 -7.90
N LEU A 615 11.15 10.27 -7.34
CA LEU A 615 11.26 10.04 -5.89
C LEU A 615 12.16 11.06 -5.14
N PRO A 616 13.35 11.46 -5.65
CA PRO A 616 14.22 12.44 -4.97
C PRO A 616 13.66 13.87 -4.86
N PHE A 617 12.50 14.15 -5.47
CA PHE A 617 11.86 15.46 -5.51
C PHE A 617 10.53 15.49 -4.72
N LEU A 618 10.17 14.40 -4.04
CA LEU A 618 8.90 14.26 -3.30
C LEU A 618 8.70 15.35 -2.23
N ASP A 619 9.78 15.74 -1.56
CA ASP A 619 9.73 16.64 -0.41
C ASP A 619 10.28 18.05 -0.75
N ASP A 620 10.42 18.36 -2.03
CA ASP A 620 10.84 19.69 -2.47
C ASP A 620 9.77 20.73 -2.18
N ASN A 621 10.22 21.92 -1.79
CA ASN A 621 9.38 23.08 -1.54
C ASN A 621 9.89 24.28 -2.36
N PRO A 622 9.09 24.84 -3.29
CA PRO A 622 7.73 24.44 -3.68
C PRO A 622 7.65 23.03 -4.30
N PRO A 623 6.46 22.39 -4.36
CA PRO A 623 6.29 21.01 -4.82
C PRO A 623 6.55 20.87 -6.33
N ILE A 624 7.82 20.76 -6.69
CA ILE A 624 8.28 20.87 -8.08
C ILE A 624 7.72 19.78 -9.01
N LEU A 625 7.35 18.63 -8.46
CA LEU A 625 6.71 17.55 -9.23
C LEU A 625 5.29 17.93 -9.70
N GLU A 626 4.57 18.80 -8.98
CA GLU A 626 3.30 19.35 -9.47
C GLU A 626 3.56 20.25 -10.70
N ASN A 627 4.62 21.07 -10.65
CA ASN A 627 5.01 21.90 -11.79
C ASN A 627 5.50 21.05 -12.98
N LEU A 628 6.18 19.92 -12.74
CA LEU A 628 6.50 18.95 -13.78
C LEU A 628 5.23 18.40 -14.43
N SER A 629 4.23 18.01 -13.64
CA SER A 629 2.94 17.54 -14.17
C SER A 629 2.22 18.63 -14.98
N ASN A 630 2.23 19.87 -14.48
CA ASN A 630 1.63 21.02 -15.15
C ASN A 630 2.37 21.37 -16.45
N LEU A 631 3.69 21.24 -16.50
CA LEU A 631 4.49 21.38 -17.71
C LEU A 631 4.11 20.32 -18.76
N GLU A 632 3.93 19.07 -18.34
CA GLU A 632 3.43 18.00 -19.21
C GLU A 632 2.01 18.30 -19.71
N LYS A 633 1.09 18.75 -18.84
CA LYS A 633 -0.28 19.15 -19.22
C LYS A 633 -0.29 20.35 -20.18
N LEU A 634 0.55 21.36 -19.94
CA LEU A 634 0.69 22.54 -20.80
C LEU A 634 1.13 22.16 -22.21
N THR A 635 2.07 21.22 -22.32
CA THR A 635 2.67 20.84 -23.60
C THR A 635 2.01 19.64 -24.29
N SER A 636 1.08 18.96 -23.61
CA SER A 636 0.28 17.86 -24.17
C SER A 636 -1.12 18.31 -24.60
N ARG A 637 -1.83 17.45 -25.32
CA ARG A 637 -3.28 17.60 -25.51
C ARG A 637 -4.00 17.23 -24.20
N THR A 638 -4.91 18.09 -23.74
CA THR A 638 -5.62 17.91 -22.47
C THR A 638 -7.14 18.07 -22.59
N THR A 639 -7.87 17.47 -21.65
CA THR A 639 -9.32 17.58 -21.48
C THR A 639 -9.67 17.90 -20.02
N ARG A 640 -10.86 18.48 -19.80
CA ARG A 640 -11.49 18.67 -18.48
C ARG A 640 -12.86 17.99 -18.41
N THR A 641 -13.13 17.08 -19.34
CA THR A 641 -14.33 16.25 -19.33
C THR A 641 -13.92 14.80 -19.47
N SER A 642 -14.76 13.91 -18.92
CA SER A 642 -14.62 12.46 -19.08
C SER A 642 -14.62 12.04 -20.57
N PRO A 643 -14.19 10.81 -20.91
CA PRO A 643 -14.08 10.33 -22.29
C PRO A 643 -15.32 10.56 -23.18
N HIS A 644 -16.51 10.44 -22.62
CA HIS A 644 -17.79 10.65 -23.30
C HIS A 644 -18.37 12.06 -23.08
N GLY A 645 -17.65 12.95 -22.39
CA GLY A 645 -18.08 14.33 -22.14
C GLY A 645 -19.20 14.48 -21.11
N THR A 646 -19.49 13.43 -20.34
CA THR A 646 -20.64 13.37 -19.42
C THR A 646 -20.34 13.93 -18.03
N VAL A 647 -19.07 13.89 -17.62
CA VAL A 647 -18.63 14.38 -16.31
C VAL A 647 -17.62 15.50 -16.51
N GLN A 648 -17.88 16.66 -15.90
CA GLN A 648 -16.94 17.76 -15.75
C GLN A 648 -15.93 17.43 -14.67
N LEU A 649 -14.65 17.54 -15.02
CA LEU A 649 -13.52 17.25 -14.15
C LEU A 649 -12.95 18.53 -13.55
N GLU A 650 -12.40 18.42 -12.35
CA GLU A 650 -11.73 19.53 -11.68
C GLU A 650 -10.32 19.75 -12.24
N HIS A 651 -9.57 18.67 -12.44
CA HIS A 651 -8.18 18.68 -12.90
C HIS A 651 -8.03 18.42 -14.41
N LEU A 652 -6.97 18.97 -15.02
CA LEU A 652 -6.64 18.71 -16.42
C LEU A 652 -6.10 17.29 -16.59
N GLN A 653 -6.72 16.53 -17.51
CA GLN A 653 -6.27 15.19 -17.89
C GLN A 653 -5.56 15.22 -19.23
N VAL A 654 -4.44 14.51 -19.34
CA VAL A 654 -3.74 14.32 -20.62
C VAL A 654 -4.49 13.28 -21.45
N VAL A 655 -4.77 13.62 -22.71
CA VAL A 655 -5.45 12.69 -23.63
C VAL A 655 -4.49 11.56 -24.02
N GLU A 656 -5.00 10.33 -24.04
CA GLU A 656 -4.21 9.13 -24.36
C GLU A 656 -3.48 9.25 -25.71
N GLY A 657 -2.24 8.75 -25.76
CA GLY A 657 -1.41 8.72 -26.98
C GLY A 657 -0.73 10.04 -27.35
N GLY A 658 -0.98 11.13 -26.60
CA GLY A 658 -0.50 12.49 -26.92
C GLY A 658 0.36 13.15 -25.85
N ARG A 659 0.97 12.39 -24.93
CA ARG A 659 1.78 12.94 -23.83
C ARG A 659 3.14 13.44 -24.32
N GLN A 660 3.40 14.71 -24.04
CA GLN A 660 4.73 15.30 -24.06
C GLN A 660 5.39 15.06 -22.69
N GLN A 661 6.26 14.05 -22.60
CA GLN A 661 6.97 13.71 -21.37
C GLN A 661 8.16 14.63 -21.14
N TRP A 662 8.39 14.97 -19.88
CA TRP A 662 9.55 15.71 -19.40
C TRP A 662 10.29 14.93 -18.31
N HIS A 663 11.62 14.95 -18.35
CA HIS A 663 12.50 14.53 -17.27
C HIS A 663 12.86 15.71 -16.36
N ILE A 664 13.18 15.43 -15.10
CA ILE A 664 13.60 16.43 -14.12
C ILE A 664 14.95 16.08 -13.47
N GLN A 665 15.80 17.09 -13.28
CA GLN A 665 17.07 16.99 -12.58
C GLN A 665 17.30 18.24 -11.71
N ARG A 666 18.05 18.09 -10.61
CA ARG A 666 18.61 19.25 -9.89
C ARG A 666 19.78 19.81 -10.67
N ASP A 667 19.92 21.14 -10.71
CA ASP A 667 21.09 21.76 -11.35
C ASP A 667 22.36 21.71 -10.48
N GLY A 668 22.21 21.50 -9.16
CA GLY A 668 23.31 21.47 -8.18
C GLY A 668 23.47 22.76 -7.37
N GLU A 669 22.73 23.81 -7.73
CA GLU A 669 22.74 25.14 -7.09
C GLU A 669 21.38 25.51 -6.47
N GLY A 670 20.47 24.54 -6.37
CA GLY A 670 19.12 24.73 -5.83
C GLY A 670 18.05 25.04 -6.89
N GLY A 671 18.41 25.01 -8.17
CA GLY A 671 17.48 25.09 -9.30
C GLY A 671 17.21 23.73 -9.94
N TYR A 672 16.47 23.76 -11.06
CA TYR A 672 15.95 22.58 -11.74
C TYR A 672 16.16 22.64 -13.24
N ILE A 673 16.39 21.48 -13.85
CA ILE A 673 16.47 21.31 -15.30
C ILE A 673 15.36 20.35 -15.72
N PHE A 674 14.51 20.79 -16.63
CA PHE A 674 13.50 19.98 -17.29
C PHE A 674 13.92 19.68 -18.72
N GLN A 675 13.78 18.42 -19.15
CA GLN A 675 14.13 18.00 -20.52
C GLN A 675 12.97 17.26 -21.18
N ALA A 676 12.54 17.73 -22.35
CA ALA A 676 11.56 17.03 -23.17
C ALA A 676 12.16 15.76 -23.79
N VAL A 677 11.45 14.64 -23.70
CA VAL A 677 11.95 13.32 -24.18
C VAL A 677 11.03 12.55 -25.11
N SER A 678 9.81 13.04 -25.35
CA SER A 678 8.89 12.49 -26.34
C SER A 678 8.29 13.61 -27.20
N GLY A 679 7.33 13.29 -28.06
CA GLY A 679 6.46 14.29 -28.70
C GLY A 679 7.17 15.24 -29.67
N ASP A 680 6.81 16.53 -29.59
CA ASP A 680 7.30 17.60 -30.45
C ASP A 680 8.03 18.65 -29.59
N PRO A 681 9.35 18.51 -29.39
CA PRO A 681 10.13 19.41 -28.55
C PRO A 681 10.09 20.86 -29.03
N ALA A 682 10.02 21.11 -30.34
CA ALA A 682 9.99 22.46 -30.89
C ALA A 682 8.68 23.17 -30.51
N LYS A 683 7.54 22.49 -30.67
CA LYS A 683 6.23 23.00 -30.23
C LYS A 683 6.13 23.14 -28.71
N ALA A 684 6.68 22.18 -27.97
CA ALA A 684 6.72 22.23 -26.51
C ALA A 684 7.50 23.46 -26.02
N ARG A 685 8.69 23.71 -26.58
CA ARG A 685 9.49 24.91 -26.29
C ARG A 685 8.73 26.21 -26.60
N ALA A 686 8.08 26.29 -27.75
CA ALA A 686 7.32 27.49 -28.13
C ALA A 686 6.19 27.77 -27.11
N THR A 687 5.40 26.75 -26.77
CA THR A 687 4.32 26.83 -25.78
C THR A 687 4.83 27.27 -24.40
N VAL A 688 5.94 26.67 -23.94
CA VAL A 688 6.54 27.01 -22.64
C VAL A 688 7.00 28.46 -22.62
N ASN A 689 7.73 28.89 -23.66
CA ASN A 689 8.24 30.26 -23.76
C ASN A 689 7.14 31.31 -23.80
N ASP A 690 6.00 30.98 -24.39
CA ASP A 690 4.86 31.89 -24.41
C ASP A 690 4.27 32.11 -23.02
N LEU A 691 4.04 31.03 -22.26
CA LEU A 691 3.58 31.12 -20.88
C LEU A 691 4.59 31.85 -19.96
N LEU A 692 5.90 31.55 -20.10
CA LEU A 692 6.95 32.21 -19.31
C LEU A 692 7.00 33.72 -19.59
N ARG A 693 6.85 34.13 -20.86
CA ARG A 693 6.79 35.53 -21.25
C ARG A 693 5.54 36.22 -20.68
N ALA A 694 4.38 35.59 -20.80
CA ALA A 694 3.13 36.10 -20.23
C ALA A 694 3.22 36.27 -18.69
N SER A 695 4.07 35.45 -18.04
CA SER A 695 4.32 35.49 -16.60
C SER A 695 5.50 36.38 -16.20
N ASN A 696 6.08 37.15 -17.12
CA ASN A 696 7.25 38.03 -16.90
C ASN A 696 8.48 37.33 -16.30
N LEU A 697 8.69 36.04 -16.62
CA LEU A 697 9.85 35.30 -16.12
C LEU A 697 11.09 35.57 -16.99
N PRO A 698 12.27 35.83 -16.38
CA PRO A 698 13.45 36.32 -17.10
C PRO A 698 14.26 35.21 -17.81
N PHE A 699 13.75 33.99 -17.85
CA PHE A 699 14.39 32.83 -18.46
C PHE A 699 13.45 32.16 -19.46
N LYS A 700 14.00 31.29 -20.31
CA LYS A 700 13.27 30.62 -21.39
C LYS A 700 13.70 29.16 -21.51
N ALA A 701 12.85 28.37 -22.14
CA ALA A 701 13.22 27.07 -22.68
C ALA A 701 14.06 27.24 -23.95
N ASP A 702 15.16 26.50 -24.01
CA ASP A 702 16.14 26.45 -25.09
C ASP A 702 16.17 25.06 -25.75
N GLY A 703 16.91 24.91 -26.86
CA GLY A 703 17.08 23.66 -27.60
C GLY A 703 16.99 23.82 -29.11
N ASP A 704 16.98 22.70 -29.83
CA ASP A 704 16.88 22.64 -31.30
C ASP A 704 15.57 21.98 -31.76
N ALA A 705 15.49 21.51 -33.02
CA ALA A 705 14.29 20.85 -33.52
C ALA A 705 13.98 19.51 -32.82
N ALA A 706 15.00 18.86 -32.24
CA ALA A 706 14.88 17.54 -31.62
C ALA A 706 14.93 17.59 -30.09
N THR A 707 15.16 18.77 -29.50
CA THR A 707 15.37 18.92 -28.06
C THR A 707 14.72 20.18 -27.50
N ALA A 708 14.22 20.07 -26.27
CA ALA A 708 13.78 21.22 -25.49
C ALA A 708 14.22 21.04 -24.04
N TYR A 709 14.82 22.08 -23.49
CA TYR A 709 15.31 22.13 -22.12
C TYR A 709 14.81 23.42 -21.46
N LEU A 710 14.38 23.32 -20.21
CA LEU A 710 14.06 24.46 -19.39
C LEU A 710 14.93 24.43 -18.13
N HIS A 711 15.83 25.41 -18.01
CA HIS A 711 16.57 25.64 -16.77
C HIS A 711 15.82 26.68 -15.94
N VAL A 712 15.43 26.29 -14.74
CA VAL A 712 14.82 27.16 -13.73
C VAL A 712 15.87 27.45 -12.66
N PRO A 713 16.47 28.65 -12.62
CA PRO A 713 17.46 29.01 -11.63
C PRO A 713 16.87 29.01 -10.22
N ALA A 714 17.68 28.71 -9.20
CA ALA A 714 17.27 28.68 -7.79
C ALA A 714 16.49 29.95 -7.36
N SER A 715 16.96 31.12 -7.77
CA SER A 715 16.33 32.41 -7.46
C SER A 715 14.94 32.61 -8.08
N GLN A 716 14.57 31.79 -9.06
CA GLN A 716 13.31 31.89 -9.81
C GLN A 716 12.35 30.73 -9.54
N VAL A 717 12.72 29.75 -8.71
CA VAL A 717 11.92 28.54 -8.46
C VAL A 717 10.52 28.88 -7.94
N GLN A 718 10.40 29.81 -6.98
CA GLN A 718 9.10 30.20 -6.44
C GLN A 718 8.22 30.89 -7.50
N ALA A 719 8.80 31.82 -8.27
CA ALA A 719 8.08 32.54 -9.32
C ALA A 719 7.65 31.58 -10.45
N PHE A 720 8.53 30.65 -10.83
CA PHE A 720 8.21 29.58 -11.77
C PHE A 720 7.07 28.69 -11.25
N ALA A 721 7.13 28.28 -9.98
CA ALA A 721 6.12 27.40 -9.40
C ALA A 721 4.74 28.06 -9.38
N ALA A 722 4.67 29.36 -9.08
CA ALA A 722 3.44 30.14 -9.14
C ALA A 722 2.92 30.30 -10.58
N ALA A 723 3.80 30.62 -11.53
CA ALA A 723 3.46 30.74 -12.94
C ALA A 723 2.94 29.42 -13.53
N MET A 724 3.58 28.30 -13.18
CA MET A 724 3.25 26.94 -13.62
C MET A 724 2.24 26.24 -12.68
N SER A 725 1.30 27.01 -12.11
CA SER A 725 0.15 26.45 -11.39
C SER A 725 -0.88 25.86 -12.37
N GLU A 726 -1.65 24.87 -11.92
CA GLU A 726 -2.65 24.23 -12.81
C GLU A 726 -3.71 25.25 -13.28
N ALA A 727 -4.11 26.18 -12.40
CA ALA A 727 -5.05 27.26 -12.76
C ALA A 727 -4.53 28.13 -13.92
N ASN A 728 -3.24 28.49 -13.92
CA ASN A 728 -2.64 29.24 -15.02
C ASN A 728 -2.53 28.41 -16.29
N VAL A 729 -2.23 27.10 -16.18
CA VAL A 729 -2.22 26.20 -17.34
C VAL A 729 -3.63 26.05 -17.93
N ILE A 730 -4.68 25.96 -17.10
CA ILE A 730 -6.08 25.96 -17.54
C ILE A 730 -6.40 27.25 -18.28
N ALA A 731 -6.13 28.41 -17.67
CA ALA A 731 -6.40 29.72 -18.28
C ALA A 731 -5.67 29.89 -19.62
N TYR A 732 -4.40 29.47 -19.69
CA TYR A 732 -3.64 29.46 -20.94
C TYR A 732 -4.30 28.58 -22.01
N LYS A 733 -4.68 27.34 -21.65
CA LYS A 733 -5.30 26.40 -22.59
C LYS A 733 -6.66 26.90 -23.09
N GLU A 734 -7.46 27.53 -22.23
CA GLU A 734 -8.77 28.07 -22.58
C GLU A 734 -8.65 29.31 -23.49
N GLY A 735 -7.65 30.18 -23.26
CA GLY A 735 -7.39 31.33 -24.14
C GLY A 735 -6.82 30.99 -25.52
N HIS A 736 -6.39 29.75 -25.74
CA HIS A 736 -5.79 29.26 -26.99
C HIS A 736 -6.56 28.09 -27.62
N ARG A 737 -7.79 27.81 -27.14
CA ARG A 737 -8.78 26.96 -27.82
C ARG A 737 -9.53 27.78 -28.85
#